data_AF-A0A1D2VGJ8-F1
#
_entry.id   AF-A0A1D2VGJ8-F1
#
_cell.length_a   1.000
_cell.length_b   1.000
_cell.length_c   1.000
_cell.angle_alpha   90.00
_cell.angle_beta   90.00
_cell.angle_gamma   90.00
#
_symmetry.space_group_name_H-M   'P 1'
#
loop_
_entity.id
_entity.type
_entity.pdbx_description
1 polymer ?
#
loop_
_entity_poly.entity_id
_entity_poly.type
_entity_poly.pdbx_seq_one_letter_code
_entity_poly.pdbx_strand_id
1 'polypeptide(L)'
;MIRTAINSSVSKSSLLNLSSKFLATKLVTTNLSQTINKNNRFINNTSSFTTNYRSFTSTSIRNSTRSTVIQLLNNIGSKREVEQYLKYFTSVSSQQFAIIKVGGAIISDQLNELASCLAFLYHVGLFPIVLHGTGPQVNQFLENENIEPDYIDGIRITDPKTMSIVRNCFMEQNLKLVSALEKMGVRARPITSGVFNADYLDEKKYKLVGLIKSVNKQSIEASIKAGCLPILTSLAETSSGQILNVNADVAAGELARVFEPLKIVYLNEKGGIINGNTGEKISIINLDQEYESLLKESWVKYGTKLKIKEIKELLTHLPRSSSVAIINVDDLQKELFTDSGAGTLIRRGYKLITKNNLSQFENIDLLRNVLLRDDDIKSGKISVAYYLRDLENSKFTAYGDEPLDVLAIIKNNDNIPILDKFLASKNGWLNNVTDNIFTQIKLDYPSLQWIIKEDDPNNGWHFTKSQGSYHKNGYILYWYGIDEPAKITRLIDNFSNKVSSIPIIENTIFKNVTQSRKISTLSFKRNFSTNSPKYNTSATSSGSLKFGFEKTSPLTKHENNTPSSIGIIGARGFTAQNLISMVNKHPFLEISYVSSRELDGKLVEGYDKQNILYSNLKIDDIKKIENEKKIDMWVMALPNGVCKPFVQAIETINNGKSKIIDLSADYRFDTSGEWVYGLPELNDRSKIANAKKISNPGCYATCAQVAIKPLLNYIDRNQVPTIFGVSGYSGAGTKPSIKNDVKFLSNNLIPYSLTDHVHEKEISSQLGIDVGFIPHVAQWYQGITLTISIPLNAKLTARDIRNLYQDTYQDEQLVTVSGEAPYVKDISGKHGVVVGGFAVNSKQNRVVIVATIDNLLKGASTQCLQNINLALRYGEYDGIPDDLTIRG
;
A
#
# COMPACT_ATOMS: atom_id res chain seq x y z
N MET A 1 -25.12 -62.58 -6.94
CA MET A 1 -25.14 -63.26 -8.26
C MET A 1 -26.56 -63.24 -8.81
N ILE A 2 -26.69 -63.30 -10.14
CA ILE A 2 -27.83 -63.84 -10.90
C ILE A 2 -28.55 -64.97 -10.14
N ARG A 3 -29.89 -65.13 -10.35
CA ARG A 3 -30.76 -66.30 -10.05
C ARG A 3 -30.27 -67.18 -8.87
N THR A 4 -31.04 -67.28 -7.79
CA THR A 4 -32.25 -68.12 -7.68
C THR A 4 -33.04 -67.65 -6.44
N ALA A 5 -34.38 -67.79 -6.46
CA ALA A 5 -35.28 -68.21 -5.35
C ALA A 5 -34.89 -67.81 -3.91
N ILE A 6 -35.70 -67.14 -3.07
CA ILE A 6 -37.14 -67.26 -2.76
C ILE A 6 -37.52 -66.10 -1.80
N ASN A 7 -38.77 -65.61 -1.89
CA ASN A 7 -39.70 -65.02 -0.88
C ASN A 7 -39.14 -64.40 0.42
N SER A 8 -39.67 -63.32 1.03
CA SER A 8 -40.93 -62.58 0.89
C SER A 8 -40.91 -61.40 1.88
N SER A 9 -41.51 -60.28 1.46
CA SER A 9 -42.47 -59.45 2.24
C SER A 9 -42.05 -58.67 3.51
N VAL A 10 -42.28 -57.34 3.43
CA VAL A 10 -43.02 -56.48 4.39
C VAL A 10 -42.26 -55.58 5.41
N SER A 11 -42.43 -54.26 5.19
CA SER A 11 -42.61 -53.13 6.14
C SER A 11 -41.43 -52.64 7.01
N LYS A 12 -41.03 -51.35 6.93
CA LYS A 12 -41.55 -50.09 7.56
C LYS A 12 -40.90 -49.76 8.92
N SER A 13 -40.73 -48.45 9.13
CA SER A 13 -40.75 -47.69 10.41
C SER A 13 -39.48 -47.77 11.26
N SER A 14 -39.05 -46.79 12.07
CA SER A 14 -39.58 -45.51 12.57
C SER A 14 -38.42 -44.89 13.40
N LEU A 15 -38.08 -43.59 13.26
CA LEU A 15 -38.53 -42.43 14.06
C LEU A 15 -38.02 -42.34 15.53
N LEU A 16 -37.56 -41.12 15.87
CA LEU A 16 -37.64 -40.41 17.18
C LEU A 16 -36.68 -40.92 18.28
N ASN A 17 -36.18 -40.14 19.25
CA ASN A 17 -36.24 -38.72 19.59
C ASN A 17 -35.19 -38.44 20.70
N LEU A 18 -34.83 -37.16 20.85
CA LEU A 18 -34.72 -36.36 22.10
C LEU A 18 -34.62 -37.13 23.45
N SER A 19 -33.84 -36.76 24.46
CA SER A 19 -33.41 -35.44 24.94
C SER A 19 -32.67 -35.60 26.29
N SER A 20 -31.84 -34.59 26.62
CA SER A 20 -31.64 -33.96 27.95
C SER A 20 -31.53 -34.82 29.23
N LYS A 21 -30.45 -34.62 29.99
CA LYS A 21 -30.42 -33.80 31.24
C LYS A 21 -29.12 -34.03 32.04
N PHE A 22 -28.58 -32.90 32.54
CA PHE A 22 -28.10 -32.63 33.91
C PHE A 22 -27.32 -33.73 34.67
N LEU A 23 -26.33 -33.47 35.53
CA LEU A 23 -25.55 -32.31 35.99
C LEU A 23 -24.65 -32.89 37.11
N ALA A 24 -23.48 -32.29 37.31
CA ALA A 24 -22.73 -32.25 38.58
C ALA A 24 -22.09 -33.59 39.03
N THR A 25 -20.95 -33.65 39.72
CA THR A 25 -20.28 -32.67 40.60
C THR A 25 -18.85 -33.18 40.88
N LYS A 26 -17.88 -32.26 41.07
CA LYS A 26 -16.76 -32.20 42.08
C LYS A 26 -15.93 -33.49 42.36
N LEU A 27 -14.62 -33.50 42.64
CA LEU A 27 -13.60 -32.54 43.09
C LEU A 27 -12.23 -33.27 43.11
N VAL A 28 -11.13 -32.49 43.12
CA VAL A 28 -9.85 -32.71 43.85
C VAL A 28 -8.89 -33.77 43.30
N THR A 29 -7.83 -33.37 42.57
CA THR A 29 -6.45 -33.00 43.03
C THR A 29 -5.83 -34.09 43.92
N THR A 30 -4.67 -34.68 43.62
CA THR A 30 -3.35 -34.03 43.68
C THR A 30 -2.22 -34.97 43.19
N ASN A 31 -1.36 -34.42 42.34
CA ASN A 31 0.12 -34.33 42.41
C ASN A 31 1.07 -35.52 42.66
N LEU A 32 2.20 -35.37 41.96
CA LEU A 32 3.60 -35.74 42.27
C LEU A 32 3.97 -37.22 42.06
N SER A 33 5.09 -37.61 41.45
CA SER A 33 6.16 -36.98 40.67
C SER A 33 7.23 -38.08 40.48
N GLN A 34 7.84 -38.15 39.29
CA GLN A 34 9.29 -38.38 39.04
C GLN A 34 9.96 -39.61 39.70
N THR A 35 10.74 -40.48 39.04
CA THR A 35 11.91 -40.21 38.18
C THR A 35 12.60 -41.55 37.79
N ILE A 36 13.28 -41.59 36.62
CA ILE A 36 14.63 -42.20 36.34
C ILE A 36 14.72 -43.75 36.33
N ASN A 37 15.41 -44.51 35.44
CA ASN A 37 16.35 -44.31 34.32
C ASN A 37 16.47 -45.63 33.49
N LYS A 38 16.90 -45.52 32.22
CA LYS A 38 17.86 -46.37 31.43
C LYS A 38 17.84 -47.90 31.58
N ASN A 39 17.96 -48.77 30.57
CA ASN A 39 18.48 -48.71 29.20
C ASN A 39 18.18 -50.05 28.48
N ASN A 40 18.22 -50.01 27.15
CA ASN A 40 18.63 -51.06 26.19
C ASN A 40 17.62 -52.05 25.53
N ARG A 41 17.72 -51.98 24.19
CA ARG A 41 17.59 -53.00 23.13
C ARG A 41 16.25 -53.12 22.39
N PHE A 42 16.32 -52.66 21.14
CA PHE A 42 15.44 -52.91 20.00
C PHE A 42 15.23 -54.41 19.74
N ILE A 43 14.01 -54.82 19.38
CA ILE A 43 13.61 -55.17 17.99
C ILE A 43 12.09 -55.47 17.96
N ASN A 44 11.45 -54.89 16.94
CA ASN A 44 10.17 -55.22 16.30
C ASN A 44 8.86 -55.23 17.11
N ASN A 45 8.06 -54.18 16.89
CA ASN A 45 6.60 -54.33 16.84
C ASN A 45 6.02 -53.53 15.67
N THR A 46 5.22 -54.24 14.88
CA THR A 46 4.22 -53.73 13.95
C THR A 46 3.27 -52.78 14.67
N SER A 47 3.09 -51.57 14.15
CA SER A 47 1.88 -50.78 14.42
C SER A 47 1.58 -49.80 13.29
N SER A 48 0.29 -49.80 12.95
CA SER A 48 -0.45 -48.90 12.08
C SER A 48 -0.03 -47.43 12.19
N PHE A 49 0.22 -46.82 11.03
CA PHE A 49 0.50 -45.39 10.88
C PHE A 49 -0.71 -44.54 11.25
N THR A 50 -0.65 -43.88 12.41
CA THR A 50 -1.41 -42.66 12.69
C THR A 50 -0.59 -41.46 12.21
N THR A 51 -1.12 -40.73 11.24
CA THR A 51 -0.58 -39.46 10.75
C THR A 51 -0.70 -38.38 11.83
N ASN A 52 0.38 -38.16 12.58
CA ASN A 52 0.56 -36.96 13.39
C ASN A 52 0.88 -35.77 12.48
N TYR A 53 -0.11 -34.92 12.23
CA TYR A 53 0.16 -33.56 11.76
C TYR A 53 0.88 -32.79 12.87
N ARG A 54 2.18 -32.57 12.71
CA ARG A 54 2.90 -31.56 13.50
C ARG A 54 2.34 -30.19 13.10
N SER A 55 1.58 -29.59 14.00
CA SER A 55 1.23 -28.17 13.94
C SER A 55 2.51 -27.33 14.03
N PHE A 56 2.87 -26.65 12.94
CA PHE A 56 3.86 -25.58 12.98
C PHE A 56 3.34 -24.48 13.90
N THR A 57 4.10 -24.17 14.95
CA THR A 57 3.79 -23.12 15.91
C THR A 57 3.85 -21.73 15.26
N SER A 58 2.83 -20.90 15.52
CA SER A 58 2.67 -19.52 15.01
C SER A 58 3.74 -18.52 15.47
N THR A 59 4.65 -18.96 16.34
CA THR A 59 5.72 -18.14 16.92
C THR A 59 6.87 -17.89 15.94
N SER A 60 7.15 -18.81 15.01
CA SER A 60 8.22 -18.66 14.01
C SER A 60 7.87 -17.64 12.92
N ILE A 61 6.61 -17.60 12.50
CA ILE A 61 6.12 -16.70 11.42
C ILE A 61 6.14 -15.24 11.88
N ARG A 62 5.79 -14.95 13.15
CA ARG A 62 5.78 -13.57 13.69
C ARG A 62 7.16 -12.89 13.71
N ASN A 63 8.24 -13.67 13.84
CA ASN A 63 9.60 -13.12 13.82
C ASN A 63 10.08 -12.84 12.37
N SER A 64 9.69 -13.67 11.39
CA SER A 64 10.04 -13.52 9.97
C SER A 64 9.38 -12.30 9.29
N THR A 65 8.13 -11.95 9.66
CA THR A 65 7.47 -10.77 9.06
C THR A 65 8.11 -9.46 9.52
N ARG A 66 8.51 -9.36 10.79
CA ARG A 66 9.19 -8.17 11.32
C ARG A 66 10.57 -8.00 10.71
N SER A 67 11.35 -9.08 10.57
CA SER A 67 12.66 -9.02 9.91
C SER A 67 12.52 -8.60 8.44
N THR A 68 11.51 -9.11 7.73
CA THR A 68 11.22 -8.74 6.34
C THR A 68 10.91 -7.23 6.21
N VAL A 69 10.06 -6.68 7.08
CA VAL A 69 9.73 -5.24 7.04
C VAL A 69 10.95 -4.38 7.39
N ILE A 70 11.77 -4.77 8.38
CA ILE A 70 13.00 -4.06 8.72
C ILE A 70 13.98 -4.08 7.54
N GLN A 71 14.14 -5.24 6.89
CA GLN A 71 15.04 -5.40 5.75
C GLN A 71 14.56 -4.61 4.52
N LEU A 72 13.24 -4.50 4.31
CA LEU A 72 12.67 -3.61 3.29
C LEU A 72 13.02 -2.15 3.58
N LEU A 73 12.77 -1.69 4.82
CA LEU A 73 12.99 -0.29 5.21
C LEU A 73 14.47 0.09 5.21
N ASN A 74 15.37 -0.81 5.61
CA ASN A 74 16.82 -0.56 5.59
C ASN A 74 17.38 -0.35 4.17
N ASN A 75 16.68 -0.86 3.15
CA ASN A 75 17.09 -0.75 1.75
C ASN A 75 16.39 0.39 1.00
N ILE A 76 15.50 1.14 1.64
CA ILE A 76 14.80 2.29 1.06
C ILE A 76 15.45 3.58 1.57
N GLY A 77 16.14 4.29 0.69
CA GLY A 77 16.75 5.59 0.95
C GLY A 77 15.97 6.79 0.39
N SER A 78 15.06 6.60 -0.57
CA SER A 78 14.31 7.70 -1.17
C SER A 78 12.87 7.36 -1.59
N LYS A 79 12.02 8.40 -1.70
CA LYS A 79 10.65 8.28 -2.25
C LYS A 79 10.62 7.61 -3.62
N ARG A 80 11.63 7.90 -4.45
CA ARG A 80 11.75 7.31 -5.79
C ARG A 80 11.99 5.80 -5.73
N GLU A 81 12.81 5.35 -4.79
CA GLU A 81 13.03 3.92 -4.55
C GLU A 81 11.72 3.26 -4.09
N VAL A 82 10.96 3.88 -3.17
CA VAL A 82 9.62 3.39 -2.78
C VAL A 82 8.71 3.19 -4.00
N GLU A 83 8.67 4.15 -4.93
CA GLU A 83 7.86 4.04 -6.15
C GLU A 83 8.36 2.94 -7.10
N GLN A 84 9.67 2.72 -7.20
CA GLN A 84 10.25 1.60 -7.95
C GLN A 84 9.86 0.25 -7.32
N TYR A 85 9.99 0.11 -6.00
CA TYR A 85 9.52 -1.07 -5.25
C TYR A 85 8.04 -1.35 -5.53
N LEU A 86 7.16 -0.34 -5.38
CA LEU A 86 5.72 -0.48 -5.62
C LEU A 86 5.37 -0.88 -7.06
N LYS A 87 6.11 -0.39 -8.07
CA LYS A 87 5.92 -0.78 -9.47
C LYS A 87 6.12 -2.29 -9.65
N TYR A 88 7.17 -2.87 -9.07
CA TYR A 88 7.44 -4.30 -9.20
C TYR A 88 6.43 -5.17 -8.43
N PHE A 89 5.93 -4.71 -7.28
CA PHE A 89 4.91 -5.45 -6.51
C PHE A 89 3.50 -5.41 -7.10
N THR A 90 3.15 -4.36 -7.84
CA THR A 90 1.79 -4.17 -8.37
C THR A 90 1.61 -4.67 -9.81
N SER A 91 2.70 -4.83 -10.57
CA SER A 91 2.62 -4.96 -12.03
C SER A 91 3.07 -6.29 -12.62
N VAL A 92 3.73 -7.18 -11.87
CA VAL A 92 4.48 -8.31 -12.46
C VAL A 92 3.83 -9.64 -12.11
N SER A 93 3.53 -10.47 -13.11
CA SER A 93 3.22 -11.88 -12.87
C SER A 93 4.42 -12.55 -12.20
N SER A 94 4.22 -13.31 -11.13
CA SER A 94 5.29 -13.88 -10.30
C SER A 94 6.38 -14.67 -11.06
N GLN A 95 6.08 -15.16 -12.27
CA GLN A 95 7.00 -15.88 -13.15
C GLN A 95 8.00 -14.99 -13.92
N GLN A 96 7.74 -13.68 -14.03
CA GLN A 96 8.55 -12.72 -14.82
C GLN A 96 9.39 -11.77 -13.94
N PHE A 97 9.49 -12.04 -12.64
CA PHE A 97 10.16 -11.12 -11.71
C PHE A 97 11.68 -11.08 -11.94
N ALA A 98 12.38 -12.17 -11.63
CA ALA A 98 13.83 -12.21 -11.74
C ALA A 98 14.39 -13.62 -11.97
N ILE A 99 15.50 -13.69 -12.69
CA ILE A 99 16.39 -14.86 -12.75
C ILE A 99 17.68 -14.50 -12.02
N ILE A 100 18.06 -15.30 -11.03
CA ILE A 100 19.24 -15.07 -10.20
C ILE A 100 20.23 -16.21 -10.43
N LYS A 101 21.34 -15.91 -11.11
CA LYS A 101 22.48 -16.81 -11.25
C LYS A 101 23.39 -16.65 -10.04
N VAL A 102 23.59 -17.75 -9.31
CA VAL A 102 24.45 -17.84 -8.13
C VAL A 102 25.75 -18.56 -8.50
N GLY A 103 26.89 -17.90 -8.25
CA GLY A 103 28.20 -18.55 -8.36
C GLY A 103 28.39 -19.63 -7.29
N GLY A 104 29.07 -20.73 -7.64
CA GLY A 104 29.29 -21.83 -6.68
C GLY A 104 29.96 -21.39 -5.38
N ALA A 105 30.94 -20.49 -5.43
CA ALA A 105 31.64 -19.95 -4.25
C ALA A 105 30.67 -19.36 -3.21
N ILE A 106 29.63 -18.65 -3.67
CA ILE A 106 28.65 -17.99 -2.79
C ILE A 106 27.89 -19.01 -1.93
N ILE A 107 27.61 -20.21 -2.45
CA ILE A 107 26.95 -21.29 -1.68
C ILE A 107 27.89 -21.92 -0.65
N SER A 108 29.20 -21.86 -0.88
CA SER A 108 30.19 -22.26 0.13
C SER A 108 30.35 -21.20 1.20
N ASP A 109 30.56 -19.94 0.79
CA ASP A 109 31.19 -18.92 1.63
C ASP A 109 30.19 -17.91 2.20
N GLN A 110 29.05 -17.69 1.52
CA GLN A 110 28.05 -16.66 1.86
C GLN A 110 26.62 -17.22 1.84
N LEU A 111 26.45 -18.48 2.26
CA LEU A 111 25.17 -19.19 2.18
C LEU A 111 24.07 -18.52 3.01
N ASN A 112 24.42 -18.01 4.19
CA ASN A 112 23.43 -17.43 5.10
C ASN A 112 22.91 -16.09 4.56
N GLU A 113 23.80 -15.27 4.01
CA GLU A 113 23.52 -13.99 3.39
C GLU A 113 22.65 -14.20 2.14
N LEU A 114 23.00 -15.17 1.30
CA LEU A 114 22.20 -15.57 0.13
C LEU A 114 20.81 -16.04 0.53
N ALA A 115 20.72 -16.97 1.50
CA ALA A 115 19.44 -17.52 1.95
C ALA A 115 18.56 -16.43 2.57
N SER A 116 19.15 -15.51 3.34
CA SER A 116 18.47 -14.35 3.92
C SER A 116 17.88 -13.44 2.85
N CYS A 117 18.66 -13.12 1.81
CA CYS A 117 18.18 -12.27 0.72
C CYS A 117 17.07 -12.92 -0.10
N LEU A 118 17.19 -14.22 -0.40
CA LEU A 118 16.14 -14.95 -1.11
C LEU A 118 14.88 -15.14 -0.24
N ALA A 119 15.04 -15.31 1.08
CA ALA A 119 13.93 -15.39 2.01
C ALA A 119 13.15 -14.09 2.08
N PHE A 120 13.85 -12.95 2.08
CA PHE A 120 13.23 -11.64 1.98
C PHE A 120 12.33 -11.54 0.75
N LEU A 121 12.84 -11.87 -0.44
CA LEU A 121 12.07 -11.85 -1.70
C LEU A 121 10.82 -12.73 -1.61
N TYR A 122 10.96 -13.93 -1.06
CA TYR A 122 9.84 -14.85 -0.86
C TYR A 122 8.77 -14.27 0.09
N HIS A 123 9.16 -13.68 1.22
CA HIS A 123 8.23 -13.13 2.20
C HIS A 123 7.47 -11.89 1.70
N VAL A 124 8.03 -11.14 0.75
CA VAL A 124 7.35 -10.04 0.06
C VAL A 124 6.53 -10.50 -1.15
N GLY A 125 6.43 -11.82 -1.40
CA GLY A 125 5.58 -12.41 -2.43
C GLY A 125 6.23 -12.53 -3.82
N LEU A 126 7.55 -12.43 -3.91
CA LEU A 126 8.30 -12.52 -5.17
C LEU A 126 9.00 -13.87 -5.28
N PHE A 127 8.94 -14.48 -6.47
CA PHE A 127 9.43 -15.84 -6.70
C PHE A 127 10.54 -15.86 -7.75
N PRO A 128 11.77 -15.41 -7.41
CA PRO A 128 12.89 -15.49 -8.34
C PRO A 128 13.20 -16.94 -8.75
N ILE A 129 13.57 -17.13 -10.01
CA ILE A 129 14.13 -18.39 -10.50
C ILE A 129 15.61 -18.39 -10.18
N VAL A 130 16.05 -19.28 -9.29
CA VAL A 130 17.44 -19.34 -8.84
C VAL A 130 18.17 -20.45 -9.58
N LEU A 131 19.23 -20.11 -10.30
CA LEU A 131 20.11 -21.07 -10.97
C LEU A 131 21.49 -20.99 -10.32
N HIS A 132 22.07 -22.11 -9.89
CA HIS A 132 23.40 -22.10 -9.29
C HIS A 132 24.41 -22.95 -10.05
N GLY A 133 25.69 -22.58 -9.93
CA GLY A 133 26.84 -23.41 -10.33
C GLY A 133 27.45 -24.18 -9.15
N THR A 134 28.56 -24.89 -9.41
CA THR A 134 29.32 -25.66 -8.40
C THR A 134 30.85 -25.67 -8.63
N GLY A 135 31.38 -24.62 -9.26
CA GLY A 135 32.76 -24.58 -9.77
C GLY A 135 33.86 -24.90 -8.73
N PRO A 136 34.01 -24.12 -7.65
CA PRO A 136 35.05 -24.34 -6.65
C PRO A 136 34.96 -25.71 -5.96
N GLN A 137 33.75 -26.17 -5.66
CA GLN A 137 33.51 -27.44 -4.99
C GLN A 137 33.95 -28.63 -5.84
N VAL A 138 33.71 -28.56 -7.16
CA VAL A 138 34.16 -29.59 -8.09
C VAL A 138 35.68 -29.62 -8.17
N ASN A 139 36.36 -28.47 -8.23
CA ASN A 139 37.82 -28.43 -8.24
C ASN A 139 38.41 -29.04 -6.97
N GLN A 140 37.88 -28.67 -5.80
CA GLN A 140 38.33 -29.22 -4.52
C GLN A 140 38.15 -30.74 -4.44
N PHE A 141 37.04 -31.28 -4.96
CA PHE A 141 36.83 -32.73 -5.01
C PHE A 141 37.77 -33.43 -5.98
N LEU A 142 38.01 -32.84 -7.16
CA LEU A 142 38.94 -33.38 -8.15
C LEU A 142 40.37 -33.43 -7.59
N GLU A 143 40.80 -32.36 -6.91
CA GLU A 143 42.10 -32.29 -6.23
C GLU A 143 42.24 -33.37 -5.14
N ASN A 144 41.21 -33.58 -4.31
CA ASN A 144 41.22 -34.63 -3.28
C ASN A 144 41.32 -36.06 -3.85
N GLU A 145 40.80 -36.28 -5.05
CA GLU A 145 40.86 -37.56 -5.78
C GLU A 145 42.10 -37.65 -6.70
N ASN A 146 43.02 -36.68 -6.63
CA ASN A 146 44.20 -36.54 -7.49
C ASN A 146 43.87 -36.56 -8.99
N ILE A 147 42.76 -35.94 -9.38
CA ILE A 147 42.36 -35.73 -10.78
C ILE A 147 42.63 -34.26 -11.12
N GLU A 148 43.53 -33.98 -12.06
CA GLU A 148 43.77 -32.60 -12.50
C GLU A 148 42.55 -32.04 -13.28
N PRO A 149 42.04 -30.86 -12.92
CA PRO A 149 40.98 -30.19 -13.69
C PRO A 149 41.47 -29.77 -15.08
N ASP A 150 40.84 -30.30 -16.14
CA ASP A 150 41.19 -29.97 -17.53
C ASP A 150 40.24 -28.92 -18.14
N TYR A 151 40.80 -27.93 -18.82
CA TYR A 151 40.08 -26.84 -19.47
C TYR A 151 40.62 -26.54 -20.86
N ILE A 152 39.72 -26.47 -21.85
CA ILE A 152 40.01 -25.98 -23.20
C ILE A 152 39.06 -24.83 -23.50
N ASP A 153 39.59 -23.70 -23.97
CA ASP A 153 38.81 -22.48 -24.26
C ASP A 153 37.99 -21.95 -23.06
N GLY A 154 38.42 -22.23 -21.83
CA GLY A 154 37.71 -21.87 -20.61
C GLY A 154 36.51 -22.78 -20.28
N ILE A 155 36.34 -23.88 -21.01
CA ILE A 155 35.31 -24.90 -20.78
C ILE A 155 35.96 -26.12 -20.13
N ARG A 156 35.37 -26.62 -19.04
CA ARG A 156 35.85 -27.82 -18.34
C ARG A 156 35.56 -29.06 -19.19
N ILE A 157 36.60 -29.81 -19.57
CA ILE A 157 36.41 -31.11 -20.19
C ILE A 157 35.79 -32.04 -19.15
N THR A 158 34.64 -32.64 -19.46
CA THR A 158 33.86 -33.40 -18.49
C THR A 158 33.71 -34.84 -18.96
N ASP A 159 34.60 -35.73 -18.53
CA ASP A 159 34.50 -37.16 -18.83
C ASP A 159 33.49 -37.88 -17.91
N PRO A 160 33.20 -39.19 -18.12
CA PRO A 160 32.26 -39.91 -17.26
C PRO A 160 32.62 -39.91 -15.76
N LYS A 161 33.91 -39.94 -15.42
CA LYS A 161 34.39 -39.92 -14.03
C LYS A 161 34.18 -38.53 -13.43
N THR A 162 34.60 -37.49 -14.14
CA THR A 162 34.38 -36.08 -13.77
C THR A 162 32.88 -35.77 -13.66
N MET A 163 32.05 -36.29 -14.57
CA MET A 163 30.60 -36.04 -14.56
C MET A 163 29.92 -36.63 -13.31
N SER A 164 30.36 -37.80 -12.84
CA SER A 164 29.86 -38.36 -11.57
C SER A 164 30.12 -37.42 -10.40
N ILE A 165 31.32 -36.83 -10.33
CA ILE A 165 31.70 -35.86 -9.30
C ILE A 165 30.87 -34.58 -9.45
N VAL A 166 30.83 -34.01 -10.66
CA VAL A 166 30.05 -32.80 -10.97
C VAL A 166 28.59 -32.95 -10.57
N ARG A 167 27.97 -34.09 -10.92
CA ARG A 167 26.57 -34.38 -10.56
C ARG A 167 26.39 -34.42 -9.05
N ASN A 168 27.24 -35.14 -8.32
CA ASN A 168 27.14 -35.24 -6.86
C ASN A 168 27.30 -33.87 -6.18
N CYS A 169 28.30 -33.08 -6.60
CA CYS A 169 28.49 -31.72 -6.09
C CYS A 169 27.26 -30.85 -6.36
N PHE A 170 26.67 -30.92 -7.55
CA PHE A 170 25.43 -30.18 -7.84
C PHE A 170 24.27 -30.57 -6.93
N MET A 171 24.04 -31.87 -6.71
CA MET A 171 22.95 -32.35 -5.82
C MET A 171 23.18 -31.87 -4.39
N GLU A 172 24.42 -31.95 -3.90
CA GLU A 172 24.78 -31.51 -2.55
C GLU A 172 24.58 -30.00 -2.39
N GLN A 173 25.13 -29.17 -3.28
CA GLN A 173 25.00 -27.72 -3.20
C GLN A 173 23.53 -27.27 -3.39
N ASN A 174 22.77 -27.93 -4.25
CA ASN A 174 21.34 -27.65 -4.43
C ASN A 174 20.57 -27.90 -3.13
N LEU A 175 20.74 -29.08 -2.53
CA LEU A 175 20.09 -29.44 -1.28
C LEU A 175 20.54 -28.55 -0.12
N LYS A 176 21.82 -28.15 -0.09
CA LYS A 176 22.38 -27.23 0.91
C LYS A 176 21.67 -25.88 0.87
N LEU A 177 21.47 -25.30 -0.31
CA LEU A 177 20.73 -24.05 -0.49
C LEU A 177 19.25 -24.19 -0.15
N VAL A 178 18.58 -25.24 -0.65
CA VAL A 178 17.16 -25.52 -0.32
C VAL A 178 16.97 -25.66 1.18
N SER A 179 17.83 -26.42 1.86
CA SER A 179 17.77 -26.63 3.32
C SER A 179 17.99 -25.33 4.09
N ALA A 180 18.89 -24.45 3.62
CA ALA A 180 19.11 -23.15 4.23
C ALA A 180 17.86 -22.25 4.12
N LEU A 181 17.21 -22.24 2.95
CA LEU A 181 15.96 -21.51 2.72
C LEU A 181 14.81 -22.05 3.60
N GLU A 182 14.64 -23.38 3.67
CA GLU A 182 13.60 -24.01 4.49
C GLU A 182 13.76 -23.69 5.98
N LYS A 183 15.00 -23.65 6.49
CA LYS A 183 15.29 -23.22 7.87
C LYS A 183 14.84 -21.78 8.15
N MET A 184 14.77 -20.92 7.13
CA MET A 184 14.30 -19.54 7.22
C MET A 184 12.79 -19.39 6.97
N GLY A 185 12.06 -20.50 6.84
CA GLY A 185 10.61 -20.48 6.61
C GLY A 185 10.22 -20.25 5.15
N VAL A 186 11.15 -20.42 4.22
CA VAL A 186 10.93 -20.33 2.77
C VAL A 186 10.59 -21.70 2.22
N ARG A 187 9.55 -21.78 1.39
CA ARG A 187 9.28 -22.99 0.62
C ARG A 187 10.15 -22.96 -0.64
N ALA A 188 11.18 -23.81 -0.69
CA ALA A 188 12.04 -23.97 -1.85
C ALA A 188 11.82 -25.36 -2.48
N ARG A 189 11.90 -25.46 -3.80
CA ARG A 189 11.79 -26.72 -4.53
C ARG A 189 13.10 -27.02 -5.27
N PRO A 190 13.80 -28.11 -4.94
CA PRO A 190 14.95 -28.54 -5.71
C PRO A 190 14.49 -28.98 -7.11
N ILE A 191 15.07 -28.40 -8.16
CA ILE A 191 14.84 -28.79 -9.55
C ILE A 191 16.19 -29.14 -10.16
N THR A 192 16.55 -30.42 -10.09
CA THR A 192 17.91 -30.89 -10.39
C THR A 192 18.08 -31.47 -11.80
N SER A 193 16.98 -31.62 -12.54
CA SER A 193 16.87 -32.27 -13.85
C SER A 193 15.60 -31.82 -14.58
N GLY A 194 15.51 -32.11 -15.89
CA GLY A 194 14.29 -31.94 -16.69
C GLY A 194 13.92 -30.51 -17.09
N VAL A 195 14.81 -29.53 -16.85
CA VAL A 195 14.62 -28.14 -17.31
C VAL A 195 15.36 -27.90 -18.63
N PHE A 196 16.62 -28.28 -18.73
CA PHE A 196 17.45 -28.01 -19.90
C PHE A 196 17.59 -29.25 -20.76
N ASN A 197 17.11 -29.19 -22.01
CA ASN A 197 17.41 -30.20 -23.01
C ASN A 197 18.60 -29.74 -23.85
N ALA A 198 19.60 -30.59 -24.03
CA ALA A 198 20.84 -30.26 -24.72
C ALA A 198 21.34 -31.40 -25.61
N ASP A 199 22.08 -31.03 -26.64
CA ASP A 199 22.96 -31.95 -27.37
C ASP A 199 24.40 -31.79 -26.87
N TYR A 200 25.30 -32.67 -27.29
CA TYR A 200 26.73 -32.50 -27.05
C TYR A 200 27.24 -31.21 -27.72
N LEU A 201 28.02 -30.41 -26.99
CA LEU A 201 28.67 -29.21 -27.55
C LEU A 201 29.71 -29.61 -28.60
N ASP A 202 30.62 -30.51 -28.20
CA ASP A 202 31.53 -31.26 -29.07
C ASP A 202 31.96 -32.48 -28.26
N GLU A 203 31.40 -33.64 -28.59
CA GLU A 203 31.63 -34.87 -27.83
C GLU A 203 33.10 -35.30 -27.83
N LYS A 204 33.83 -35.05 -28.93
CA LYS A 204 35.24 -35.43 -29.05
C LYS A 204 36.13 -34.50 -28.24
N LYS A 205 35.82 -33.20 -28.25
CA LYS A 205 36.65 -32.17 -27.60
C LYS A 205 36.34 -31.97 -26.12
N TYR A 206 35.05 -31.89 -25.75
CA TYR A 206 34.62 -31.54 -24.40
C TYR A 206 33.96 -32.71 -23.65
N LYS A 207 33.74 -33.86 -24.30
CA LYS A 207 33.09 -35.06 -23.75
C LYS A 207 31.64 -34.76 -23.33
N LEU A 208 31.27 -34.96 -22.05
CA LEU A 208 29.90 -34.80 -21.53
C LEU A 208 29.55 -33.34 -21.22
N VAL A 209 29.78 -32.44 -22.18
CA VAL A 209 29.43 -31.01 -22.09
C VAL A 209 28.34 -30.69 -23.09
N GLY A 210 27.31 -29.98 -22.65
CA GLY A 210 26.09 -29.75 -23.41
C GLY A 210 25.97 -28.37 -24.04
N LEU A 211 25.31 -28.33 -25.20
CA LEU A 211 24.77 -27.15 -25.85
C LEU A 211 23.24 -27.16 -25.69
N ILE A 212 22.69 -26.23 -24.90
CA ILE A 212 21.26 -26.15 -24.64
C ILE A 212 20.51 -25.91 -25.97
N LYS A 213 19.48 -26.71 -26.21
CA LYS A 213 18.57 -26.59 -27.37
C LYS A 213 17.20 -26.06 -27.00
N SER A 214 16.72 -26.39 -25.80
CA SER A 214 15.43 -25.89 -25.31
C SER A 214 15.35 -25.90 -23.79
N VAL A 215 14.40 -25.12 -23.26
CA VAL A 215 14.07 -25.02 -21.84
C VAL A 215 12.62 -25.46 -21.63
N ASN A 216 12.40 -26.42 -20.74
CA ASN A 216 11.07 -26.83 -20.29
C ASN A 216 10.62 -25.99 -19.09
N LYS A 217 9.52 -25.24 -19.26
CA LYS A 217 8.97 -24.33 -18.24
C LYS A 217 8.19 -25.05 -17.13
N GLN A 218 7.66 -26.25 -17.39
CA GLN A 218 6.60 -26.85 -16.57
C GLN A 218 6.97 -26.98 -15.09
N SER A 219 8.17 -27.50 -14.80
CA SER A 219 8.64 -27.71 -13.42
C SER A 219 8.80 -26.40 -12.65
N ILE A 220 9.27 -25.34 -13.34
CA ILE A 220 9.47 -24.01 -12.77
C ILE A 220 8.12 -23.35 -12.49
N GLU A 221 7.22 -23.34 -13.48
CA GLU A 221 5.89 -22.76 -13.35
C GLU A 221 5.06 -23.46 -12.26
N ALA A 222 5.14 -24.80 -12.19
CA ALA A 222 4.48 -25.59 -11.15
C ALA A 222 5.05 -25.32 -9.75
N SER A 223 6.35 -25.00 -9.64
CA SER A 223 6.97 -24.57 -8.38
C SER A 223 6.42 -23.22 -7.94
N ILE A 224 6.45 -22.23 -8.83
CA ILE A 224 6.00 -20.86 -8.54
C ILE A 224 4.51 -20.85 -8.21
N LYS A 225 3.67 -21.57 -8.98
CA LYS A 225 2.23 -21.70 -8.72
C LYS A 225 1.91 -22.34 -7.37
N ALA A 226 2.76 -23.24 -6.90
CA ALA A 226 2.62 -23.86 -5.58
C ALA A 226 3.14 -22.96 -4.43
N GLY A 227 3.63 -21.76 -4.74
CA GLY A 227 4.27 -20.85 -3.79
C GLY A 227 5.62 -21.38 -3.32
N CYS A 228 6.45 -21.92 -4.21
CA CYS A 228 7.81 -22.39 -3.90
C CYS A 228 8.86 -21.73 -4.80
N LEU A 229 9.98 -21.30 -4.23
CA LEU A 229 11.14 -20.84 -5.00
C LEU A 229 11.76 -22.02 -5.78
N PRO A 230 11.85 -21.95 -7.12
CA PRO A 230 12.51 -22.99 -7.90
C PRO A 230 14.03 -22.82 -7.83
N ILE A 231 14.73 -23.83 -7.31
CA ILE A 231 16.19 -23.83 -7.16
C ILE A 231 16.82 -24.84 -8.14
N LEU A 232 17.40 -24.32 -9.22
CA LEU A 232 17.87 -25.07 -10.38
C LEU A 232 19.38 -25.34 -10.34
N THR A 233 19.77 -26.54 -10.77
CA THR A 233 21.14 -26.84 -11.20
C THR A 233 21.33 -26.44 -12.68
N SER A 234 22.57 -26.16 -13.11
CA SER A 234 22.89 -25.92 -14.53
C SER A 234 23.26 -27.22 -15.27
N LEU A 235 22.56 -28.31 -14.97
CA LEU A 235 22.70 -29.59 -15.67
C LEU A 235 21.66 -29.68 -16.79
N ALA A 236 22.07 -30.21 -17.93
CA ALA A 236 21.17 -30.49 -19.05
C ALA A 236 21.14 -31.98 -19.37
N GLU A 237 20.15 -32.39 -20.15
CA GLU A 237 19.97 -33.79 -20.53
C GLU A 237 19.76 -33.92 -22.04
N THR A 238 20.32 -34.98 -22.62
CA THR A 238 19.96 -35.39 -23.99
C THR A 238 18.55 -35.99 -24.02
N SER A 239 17.98 -36.13 -25.21
CA SER A 239 16.71 -36.82 -25.41
C SER A 239 16.71 -38.28 -24.93
N SER A 240 17.89 -38.92 -24.84
CA SER A 240 18.07 -40.27 -24.31
C SER A 240 18.27 -40.32 -22.79
N GLY A 241 18.32 -39.17 -22.10
CA GLY A 241 18.50 -39.07 -20.65
C GLY A 241 19.95 -39.00 -20.17
N GLN A 242 20.93 -38.78 -21.06
CA GLN A 242 22.31 -38.57 -20.64
C GLN A 242 22.48 -37.17 -20.07
N ILE A 243 22.98 -37.06 -18.84
CA ILE A 243 23.28 -35.78 -18.19
C ILE A 243 24.55 -35.17 -18.78
N LEU A 244 24.49 -33.89 -19.11
CA LEU A 244 25.58 -33.08 -19.64
C LEU A 244 25.85 -31.89 -18.73
N ASN A 245 27.13 -31.56 -18.57
CA ASN A 245 27.56 -30.36 -17.86
C ASN A 245 27.36 -29.13 -18.76
N VAL A 246 26.83 -28.04 -18.20
CA VAL A 246 26.58 -26.80 -18.95
C VAL A 246 27.07 -25.58 -18.16
N ASN A 247 27.58 -24.58 -18.87
CA ASN A 247 27.96 -23.30 -18.29
C ASN A 247 26.73 -22.60 -17.67
N ALA A 248 26.82 -22.25 -16.40
CA ALA A 248 25.73 -21.63 -15.65
C ALA A 248 25.32 -20.24 -16.19
N ASP A 249 26.25 -19.47 -16.78
CA ASP A 249 25.92 -18.17 -17.38
C ASP A 249 25.13 -18.32 -18.68
N VAL A 250 25.47 -19.34 -19.50
CA VAL A 250 24.72 -19.72 -20.70
C VAL A 250 23.33 -20.22 -20.32
N ALA A 251 23.24 -21.12 -19.33
CA ALA A 251 21.96 -21.62 -18.83
C ALA A 251 21.07 -20.50 -18.25
N ALA A 252 21.64 -19.51 -17.55
CA ALA A 252 20.91 -18.33 -17.10
C ALA A 252 20.37 -17.51 -18.27
N GLY A 253 21.18 -17.34 -19.33
CA GLY A 253 20.78 -16.66 -20.56
C GLY A 253 19.61 -17.36 -21.26
N GLU A 254 19.66 -18.68 -21.38
CA GLU A 254 18.57 -19.47 -22.00
C GLU A 254 17.28 -19.42 -21.18
N LEU A 255 17.36 -19.48 -19.85
CA LEU A 255 16.19 -19.22 -19.00
C LEU A 255 15.63 -17.81 -19.24
N ALA A 256 16.49 -16.80 -19.34
CA ALA A 256 16.09 -15.42 -19.54
C ALA A 256 15.38 -15.20 -20.88
N ARG A 257 15.88 -15.78 -21.98
CA ARG A 257 15.21 -15.74 -23.29
C ARG A 257 13.80 -16.34 -23.26
N VAL A 258 13.57 -17.31 -22.37
CA VAL A 258 12.34 -18.10 -22.32
C VAL A 258 11.30 -17.52 -21.36
N PHE A 259 11.74 -16.92 -20.25
CA PHE A 259 10.87 -16.32 -19.22
C PHE A 259 10.72 -14.80 -19.35
N GLU A 260 11.58 -14.14 -20.12
CA GLU A 260 11.61 -12.69 -20.32
C GLU A 260 11.49 -11.88 -19.00
N PRO A 261 12.37 -12.12 -18.01
CA PRO A 261 12.26 -11.46 -16.71
C PRO A 261 12.60 -9.96 -16.80
N LEU A 262 12.11 -9.19 -15.82
CA LEU A 262 12.48 -7.78 -15.68
C LEU A 262 13.93 -7.61 -15.19
N LYS A 263 14.38 -8.50 -14.31
CA LYS A 263 15.73 -8.47 -13.73
C LYS A 263 16.45 -9.79 -13.94
N ILE A 264 17.68 -9.72 -14.44
CA ILE A 264 18.59 -10.86 -14.54
C ILE A 264 19.80 -10.53 -13.68
N VAL A 265 20.04 -11.31 -12.64
CA VAL A 265 21.07 -11.00 -11.65
C VAL A 265 22.17 -12.03 -11.70
N TYR A 266 23.39 -11.59 -11.92
CA TYR A 266 24.60 -12.41 -11.79
C TYR A 266 25.31 -12.05 -10.49
N LEU A 267 25.20 -12.95 -9.50
CA LEU A 267 25.91 -12.79 -8.25
C LEU A 267 27.38 -13.21 -8.39
N ASN A 268 28.30 -12.31 -8.03
CA ASN A 268 29.73 -12.60 -7.95
C ASN A 268 30.37 -11.93 -6.73
N GLU A 269 31.54 -12.42 -6.32
CA GLU A 269 32.25 -11.92 -5.14
C GLU A 269 32.70 -10.46 -5.32
N LYS A 270 33.08 -10.08 -6.55
CA LYS A 270 33.58 -8.74 -6.88
C LYS A 270 32.53 -7.64 -6.82
N GLY A 271 31.25 -7.99 -6.93
CA GLY A 271 30.14 -7.07 -6.84
C GLY A 271 30.07 -5.98 -7.91
N GLY A 272 30.38 -6.34 -9.17
CA GLY A 272 30.28 -5.44 -10.32
C GLY A 272 31.47 -5.48 -11.28
N ILE A 273 31.52 -4.51 -12.19
CA ILE A 273 32.60 -4.23 -13.13
C ILE A 273 33.37 -3.00 -12.63
N ILE A 274 34.69 -3.13 -12.51
CA ILE A 274 35.58 -2.04 -12.08
C ILE A 274 36.25 -1.45 -13.31
N ASN A 275 36.22 -0.13 -13.44
CA ASN A 275 36.98 0.60 -14.45
C ASN A 275 38.47 0.50 -14.14
N GLY A 276 39.24 -0.11 -15.04
CA GLY A 276 40.66 -0.36 -14.81
C GLY A 276 41.54 0.88 -14.90
N ASN A 277 41.05 1.99 -15.45
CA ASN A 277 41.78 3.26 -15.49
C ASN A 277 41.57 4.09 -14.21
N THR A 278 40.33 4.18 -13.73
CA THR A 278 39.99 5.02 -12.56
C THR A 278 39.96 4.24 -11.24
N GLY A 279 39.87 2.91 -11.30
CA GLY A 279 39.65 2.06 -10.13
C GLY A 279 38.22 2.12 -9.57
N GLU A 280 37.35 2.93 -10.17
CA GLU A 280 35.97 3.11 -9.73
C GLU A 280 35.05 2.02 -10.27
N LYS A 281 34.02 1.69 -9.50
CA LYS A 281 32.99 0.74 -9.93
C LYS A 281 32.06 1.42 -10.95
N ILE A 282 31.80 0.74 -12.06
CA ILE A 282 30.82 1.20 -13.05
C ILE A 282 29.43 0.89 -12.52
N SER A 283 28.64 1.92 -12.23
CA SER A 283 27.28 1.76 -11.71
C SER A 283 26.29 1.34 -12.80
N ILE A 284 26.35 1.96 -13.98
CA ILE A 284 25.39 1.73 -15.06
C ILE A 284 26.12 1.66 -16.40
N ILE A 285 25.65 0.78 -17.31
CA ILE A 285 26.05 0.73 -18.71
C ILE A 285 24.78 0.78 -19.59
N ASN A 286 24.64 1.83 -20.41
CA ASN A 286 23.58 1.92 -21.41
C ASN A 286 24.12 1.46 -22.77
N LEU A 287 23.79 0.22 -23.15
CA LEU A 287 24.41 -0.46 -24.29
C LEU A 287 24.20 0.29 -25.63
N ASP A 288 23.03 0.86 -25.87
CA ASP A 288 22.74 1.56 -27.13
C ASP A 288 23.62 2.82 -27.32
N GLN A 289 24.13 3.40 -26.23
CA GLN A 289 24.96 4.59 -26.23
C GLN A 289 26.46 4.27 -26.08
N GLU A 290 26.81 3.39 -25.14
CA GLU A 290 28.18 3.26 -24.62
C GLU A 290 28.91 2.02 -25.11
N TYR A 291 28.22 1.05 -25.71
CA TYR A 291 28.79 -0.28 -25.99
C TYR A 291 30.04 -0.25 -26.87
N GLU A 292 29.99 0.48 -27.99
CA GLU A 292 31.12 0.50 -28.96
C GLU A 292 32.35 1.24 -28.39
N SER A 293 32.14 2.33 -27.66
CA SER A 293 33.23 3.05 -26.99
C SER A 293 33.82 2.22 -25.86
N LEU A 294 32.97 1.61 -25.03
CA LEU A 294 33.41 0.80 -23.89
C LEU A 294 34.24 -0.42 -24.32
N LEU A 295 33.90 -1.09 -25.42
CA LEU A 295 34.70 -2.21 -25.92
C LEU A 295 36.05 -1.80 -26.54
N LYS A 296 36.21 -0.53 -26.92
CA LYS A 296 37.48 -0.01 -27.45
C LYS A 296 38.47 0.38 -26.35
N GLU A 297 37.98 0.59 -25.12
CA GLU A 297 38.81 0.90 -23.97
C GLU A 297 39.88 -0.17 -23.72
N SER A 298 41.12 0.27 -23.49
CA SER A 298 42.29 -0.59 -23.32
C SER A 298 42.22 -1.47 -22.06
N TRP A 299 41.57 -0.97 -21.02
CA TRP A 299 41.45 -1.67 -19.73
C TRP A 299 40.41 -2.79 -19.73
N VAL A 300 39.49 -2.81 -20.71
CA VAL A 300 38.43 -3.83 -20.81
C VAL A 300 39.06 -5.13 -21.33
N LYS A 301 39.45 -6.00 -20.40
CA LYS A 301 40.12 -7.29 -20.70
C LYS A 301 39.19 -8.26 -21.42
N TYR A 302 39.77 -9.29 -22.06
CA TYR A 302 39.06 -10.29 -22.86
C TYR A 302 37.82 -10.88 -22.16
N GLY A 303 37.94 -11.31 -20.90
CA GLY A 303 36.81 -11.87 -20.14
C GLY A 303 35.67 -10.86 -19.91
N THR A 304 36.00 -9.59 -19.63
CA THR A 304 35.01 -8.52 -19.49
C THR A 304 34.34 -8.21 -20.84
N LYS A 305 35.11 -8.21 -21.94
CA LYS A 305 34.56 -8.03 -23.30
C LYS A 305 33.57 -9.13 -23.65
N LEU A 306 33.92 -10.38 -23.38
CA LEU A 306 33.04 -11.53 -23.65
C LEU A 306 31.73 -11.41 -22.87
N LYS A 307 31.81 -11.11 -21.57
CA LYS A 307 30.63 -10.93 -20.73
C LYS A 307 29.72 -9.79 -21.17
N ILE A 308 30.28 -8.63 -21.55
CA ILE A 308 29.49 -7.50 -22.07
C ILE A 308 28.83 -7.86 -23.41
N LYS A 309 29.53 -8.60 -24.29
CA LYS A 309 28.97 -9.08 -25.56
C LYS A 309 27.79 -10.03 -25.34
N GLU A 310 27.95 -11.02 -24.47
CA GLU A 310 26.89 -11.98 -24.12
C GLU A 310 25.66 -11.27 -23.53
N ILE A 311 25.89 -10.31 -22.62
CA ILE A 311 24.81 -9.52 -22.01
C ILE A 311 24.11 -8.64 -23.05
N LYS A 312 24.85 -8.02 -23.99
CA LYS A 312 24.24 -7.28 -25.09
C LYS A 312 23.38 -8.19 -25.95
N GLU A 313 23.91 -9.34 -26.35
CA GLU A 313 23.17 -10.28 -27.17
C GLU A 313 21.89 -10.73 -26.48
N LEU A 314 21.97 -11.10 -25.19
CA LEU A 314 20.83 -11.46 -24.37
C LEU A 314 19.78 -10.34 -24.33
N LEU A 315 20.19 -9.13 -23.93
CA LEU A 315 19.29 -7.99 -23.79
C LEU A 315 18.67 -7.54 -25.12
N THR A 316 19.33 -7.78 -26.25
CA THR A 316 18.79 -7.47 -27.58
C THR A 316 17.53 -8.29 -27.89
N HIS A 317 17.43 -9.50 -27.34
CA HIS A 317 16.28 -10.39 -27.52
C HIS A 317 15.19 -10.17 -26.47
N LEU A 318 15.45 -9.35 -25.45
CA LEU A 318 14.52 -9.09 -24.36
C LEU A 318 13.83 -7.72 -24.52
N PRO A 319 12.67 -7.52 -23.86
CA PRO A 319 12.04 -6.22 -23.78
C PRO A 319 13.00 -5.15 -23.24
N ARG A 320 12.87 -3.89 -23.69
CA ARG A 320 13.72 -2.78 -23.18
C ARG A 320 13.56 -2.52 -21.68
N SER A 321 12.48 -3.02 -21.06
CA SER A 321 12.28 -2.99 -19.61
C SER A 321 13.16 -3.98 -18.85
N SER A 322 13.74 -4.97 -19.52
CA SER A 322 14.65 -5.94 -18.90
C SER A 322 16.04 -5.34 -18.69
N SER A 323 16.67 -5.75 -17.60
CA SER A 323 18.04 -5.34 -17.26
C SER A 323 18.83 -6.49 -16.66
N VAL A 324 20.15 -6.45 -16.84
CA VAL A 324 21.11 -7.38 -16.23
C VAL A 324 21.86 -6.64 -15.14
N ALA A 325 21.97 -7.21 -13.95
CA ALA A 325 22.78 -6.65 -12.87
C ALA A 325 23.89 -7.61 -12.45
N ILE A 326 25.09 -7.08 -12.23
CA ILE A 326 26.24 -7.82 -11.70
C ILE A 326 26.59 -7.23 -10.34
N ILE A 327 26.37 -8.01 -9.28
CA ILE A 327 26.38 -7.50 -7.90
C ILE A 327 26.93 -8.54 -6.92
N ASN A 328 27.26 -8.06 -5.71
CA ASN A 328 27.56 -8.92 -4.57
C ASN A 328 26.23 -9.39 -3.94
N VAL A 329 26.27 -10.47 -3.17
CA VAL A 329 25.08 -11.00 -2.48
C VAL A 329 24.46 -9.98 -1.52
N ASP A 330 25.29 -9.16 -0.86
CA ASP A 330 24.83 -8.17 0.12
C ASP A 330 24.03 -7.04 -0.54
N ASP A 331 24.31 -6.78 -1.82
CA ASP A 331 23.69 -5.73 -2.61
C ASP A 331 22.44 -6.21 -3.37
N LEU A 332 22.10 -7.50 -3.28
CA LEU A 332 21.03 -8.14 -4.05
C LEU A 332 19.69 -7.43 -3.90
N GLN A 333 19.33 -7.06 -2.68
CA GLN A 333 18.05 -6.41 -2.41
C GLN A 333 18.04 -4.98 -2.93
N LYS A 334 19.12 -4.23 -2.75
CA LYS A 334 19.21 -2.85 -3.24
C LYS A 334 19.11 -2.81 -4.76
N GLU A 335 19.78 -3.72 -5.46
CA GLU A 335 19.82 -3.74 -6.93
C GLU A 335 18.51 -4.19 -7.60
N LEU A 336 17.79 -5.14 -6.98
CA LEU A 336 16.56 -5.67 -7.57
C LEU A 336 15.46 -4.60 -7.66
N PHE A 337 15.50 -3.59 -6.80
CA PHE A 337 14.44 -2.61 -6.67
C PHE A 337 14.88 -1.16 -6.87
N THR A 338 16.19 -0.88 -6.92
CA THR A 338 16.71 0.47 -7.14
C THR A 338 17.64 0.51 -8.35
N ASP A 339 17.60 1.62 -9.09
CA ASP A 339 18.55 1.87 -10.19
C ASP A 339 19.81 2.63 -9.69
N SER A 340 19.82 3.03 -8.42
CA SER A 340 20.94 3.62 -7.67
C SER A 340 21.87 2.56 -7.06
N GLY A 341 21.74 1.30 -7.52
CA GLY A 341 22.29 0.09 -6.92
C GLY A 341 23.81 0.09 -6.68
N ALA A 342 24.28 -0.95 -6.00
CA ALA A 342 25.65 -1.02 -5.48
C ALA A 342 26.62 -1.84 -6.35
N GLY A 343 26.14 -2.45 -7.44
CA GLY A 343 26.99 -3.07 -8.46
C GLY A 343 26.89 -2.43 -9.83
N THR A 344 26.92 -3.24 -10.89
CA THR A 344 26.84 -2.76 -12.28
C THR A 344 25.53 -3.18 -12.91
N LEU A 345 24.67 -2.21 -13.20
CA LEU A 345 23.42 -2.37 -13.93
C LEU A 345 23.67 -2.18 -15.43
N ILE A 346 23.34 -3.18 -16.23
CA ILE A 346 23.48 -3.16 -17.68
C ILE A 346 22.09 -3.26 -18.30
N ARG A 347 21.80 -2.34 -19.21
CA ARG A 347 20.52 -2.30 -19.92
C ARG A 347 20.74 -1.82 -21.34
N ARG A 348 19.75 -2.03 -22.21
CA ARG A 348 19.77 -1.40 -23.55
C ARG A 348 19.84 0.12 -23.43
N GLY A 349 19.02 0.69 -22.55
CA GLY A 349 18.87 2.14 -22.44
C GLY A 349 18.23 2.71 -23.71
N TYR A 350 18.42 4.00 -23.97
CA TYR A 350 18.08 4.64 -25.24
C TYR A 350 19.26 5.50 -25.67
N LYS A 351 19.42 5.67 -26.99
CA LYS A 351 20.37 6.63 -27.52
C LYS A 351 19.87 8.04 -27.20
N LEU A 352 20.77 8.89 -26.72
CA LEU A 352 20.45 10.29 -26.48
C LEU A 352 20.41 11.01 -27.83
N ILE A 353 19.36 11.79 -28.05
CA ILE A 353 19.22 12.69 -29.19
C ILE A 353 19.57 14.10 -28.76
N THR A 354 20.42 14.76 -29.55
CA THR A 354 20.76 16.17 -29.40
C THR A 354 20.28 16.92 -30.64
N LYS A 355 19.53 18.01 -30.45
CA LYS A 355 18.87 18.76 -31.51
C LYS A 355 19.03 20.26 -31.27
N ASN A 356 19.47 21.00 -32.28
CA ASN A 356 19.80 22.44 -32.17
C ASN A 356 18.80 23.35 -32.91
N ASN A 357 17.80 22.76 -33.58
CA ASN A 357 16.73 23.46 -34.25
C ASN A 357 15.49 22.56 -34.36
N LEU A 358 14.32 23.18 -34.57
CA LEU A 358 13.04 22.44 -34.64
C LEU A 358 12.96 21.49 -35.84
N SER A 359 13.59 21.81 -36.97
CA SER A 359 13.59 20.95 -38.17
C SER A 359 14.30 19.61 -37.99
N GLN A 360 15.18 19.50 -36.99
CA GLN A 360 15.85 18.22 -36.69
C GLN A 360 14.96 17.24 -35.91
N PHE A 361 13.80 17.67 -35.39
CA PHE A 361 12.84 16.77 -34.76
C PHE A 361 12.02 16.04 -35.82
N GLU A 362 12.19 14.73 -35.89
CA GLU A 362 11.52 13.87 -36.89
C GLU A 362 9.99 13.85 -36.71
N ASN A 363 9.52 14.02 -35.47
CA ASN A 363 8.10 14.04 -35.13
C ASN A 363 7.77 15.24 -34.23
N ILE A 364 7.28 16.31 -34.84
CA ILE A 364 6.91 17.55 -34.15
C ILE A 364 5.69 17.35 -33.21
N ASP A 365 4.79 16.41 -33.53
CA ASP A 365 3.60 16.15 -32.71
C ASP A 365 3.97 15.42 -31.42
N LEU A 366 4.98 14.54 -31.48
CA LEU A 366 5.57 13.95 -30.27
C LEU A 366 6.16 15.03 -29.37
N LEU A 367 6.90 16.00 -29.93
CA LEU A 367 7.43 17.15 -29.18
C LEU A 367 6.31 17.98 -28.54
N ARG A 368 5.22 18.25 -29.27
CA ARG A 368 4.04 18.96 -28.73
C ARG A 368 3.43 18.21 -27.55
N ASN A 369 3.25 16.89 -27.66
CA ASN A 369 2.69 16.06 -26.60
C ASN A 369 3.57 16.04 -25.35
N VAL A 370 4.90 16.06 -25.52
CA VAL A 370 5.84 16.10 -24.39
C VAL A 370 5.79 17.45 -23.69
N LEU A 371 5.67 18.55 -24.44
CA LEU A 371 5.53 19.90 -23.87
C LEU A 371 4.26 20.08 -23.02
N LEU A 372 3.19 19.32 -23.29
CA LEU A 372 1.98 19.30 -22.44
C LEU A 372 2.21 18.73 -21.02
N ARG A 373 3.39 18.16 -20.75
CA ARG A 373 3.79 17.73 -19.40
C ARG A 373 4.18 18.91 -18.51
N ASP A 374 4.51 20.07 -19.09
CA ASP A 374 4.81 21.29 -18.36
C ASP A 374 3.54 21.89 -17.73
N ASP A 375 3.58 22.26 -16.46
CA ASP A 375 2.40 22.75 -15.74
C ASP A 375 1.86 24.07 -16.27
N ASP A 376 2.71 24.99 -16.72
CA ASP A 376 2.27 26.28 -17.23
C ASP A 376 1.67 26.13 -18.63
N ILE A 377 2.15 25.16 -19.41
CA ILE A 377 1.51 24.78 -20.69
C ILE A 377 0.19 24.04 -20.45
N LYS A 378 0.17 23.07 -19.54
CA LYS A 378 -1.01 22.26 -19.21
C LYS A 378 -2.15 23.10 -18.60
N SER A 379 -1.81 24.08 -17.78
CA SER A 379 -2.78 25.02 -17.20
C SER A 379 -3.23 26.10 -18.19
N GLY A 380 -2.63 26.17 -19.38
CA GLY A 380 -3.00 27.10 -20.43
C GLY A 380 -2.43 28.52 -20.26
N LYS A 381 -1.51 28.75 -19.31
CA LYS A 381 -0.81 30.04 -19.18
C LYS A 381 0.04 30.35 -20.42
N ILE A 382 0.62 29.31 -21.01
CA ILE A 382 1.42 29.39 -22.24
C ILE A 382 0.90 28.33 -23.21
N SER A 383 0.59 28.69 -24.45
CA SER A 383 0.23 27.67 -25.46
C SER A 383 1.48 26.99 -26.02
N VAL A 384 1.38 25.71 -26.38
CA VAL A 384 2.47 24.97 -27.05
C VAL A 384 2.93 25.69 -28.32
N ALA A 385 1.99 26.23 -29.10
CA ALA A 385 2.30 26.96 -30.34
C ALA A 385 3.10 28.25 -30.07
N TYR A 386 2.74 29.00 -29.03
CA TYR A 386 3.50 30.18 -28.62
C TYR A 386 4.92 29.80 -28.19
N TYR A 387 5.06 28.77 -27.35
CA TYR A 387 6.36 28.33 -26.86
C TYR A 387 7.27 27.83 -27.99
N LEU A 388 6.75 27.04 -28.93
CA LEU A 388 7.53 26.57 -30.08
C LEU A 388 7.99 27.72 -30.97
N ARG A 389 7.16 28.75 -31.17
CA ARG A 389 7.53 29.94 -31.94
C ARG A 389 8.60 30.77 -31.23
N ASP A 390 8.52 30.91 -29.90
CA ASP A 390 9.57 31.52 -29.10
C ASP A 390 10.88 30.73 -29.19
N LEU A 391 10.79 29.40 -29.10
CA LEU A 391 11.94 28.51 -29.19
C LEU A 391 12.64 28.60 -30.55
N GLU A 392 11.87 28.67 -31.65
CA GLU A 392 12.39 28.84 -33.02
C GLU A 392 13.21 30.12 -33.20
N ASN A 393 12.84 31.19 -32.48
CA ASN A 393 13.54 32.48 -32.52
C ASN A 393 14.71 32.55 -31.52
N SER A 394 15.00 31.47 -30.79
CA SER A 394 16.05 31.42 -29.78
C SER A 394 17.16 30.43 -30.17
N LYS A 395 18.39 30.68 -29.72
CA LYS A 395 19.46 29.68 -29.80
C LYS A 395 19.24 28.66 -28.69
N PHE A 396 18.96 27.41 -29.03
CA PHE A 396 18.73 26.37 -28.05
C PHE A 396 19.43 25.05 -28.42
N THR A 397 19.66 24.23 -27.42
CA THR A 397 20.05 22.84 -27.54
C THR A 397 19.02 22.01 -26.78
N ALA A 398 18.44 21.02 -27.44
CA ALA A 398 17.51 20.09 -26.84
C ALA A 398 18.15 18.70 -26.72
N TYR A 399 17.98 18.09 -25.56
CA TYR A 399 18.38 16.72 -25.26
C TYR A 399 17.13 15.91 -24.99
N GLY A 400 17.06 14.70 -25.54
CA GLY A 400 16.03 13.76 -25.19
C GLY A 400 16.49 12.34 -25.39
N ASP A 401 15.69 11.39 -24.95
CA ASP A 401 15.80 10.02 -25.41
C ASP A 401 14.91 9.78 -26.64
N GLU A 402 15.16 8.69 -27.36
CA GLU A 402 14.40 8.32 -28.57
C GLU A 402 12.86 8.40 -28.41
N PRO A 403 12.24 7.89 -27.32
CA PRO A 403 10.79 8.02 -27.11
C PRO A 403 10.34 9.38 -26.55
N LEU A 404 11.26 10.29 -26.26
CA LEU A 404 11.02 11.54 -25.52
C LEU A 404 10.29 11.28 -24.17
N ASP A 405 10.69 10.23 -23.46
CA ASP A 405 10.30 10.04 -22.07
C ASP A 405 10.92 11.14 -21.19
N VAL A 406 12.08 11.66 -21.57
CA VAL A 406 12.68 12.87 -20.98
C VAL A 406 13.10 13.83 -22.08
N LEU A 407 12.77 15.11 -21.89
CA LEU A 407 13.16 16.21 -22.77
C LEU A 407 13.72 17.35 -21.93
N ALA A 408 14.96 17.74 -22.22
CA ALA A 408 15.61 18.92 -21.67
C ALA A 408 15.85 19.95 -22.77
N ILE A 409 15.51 21.20 -22.54
CA ILE A 409 15.74 22.31 -23.49
C ILE A 409 16.58 23.35 -22.78
N ILE A 410 17.78 23.59 -23.30
CA ILE A 410 18.70 24.62 -22.83
C ILE A 410 18.65 25.78 -23.81
N LYS A 411 18.28 26.96 -23.33
CA LYS A 411 18.42 28.21 -24.09
C LYS A 411 19.80 28.78 -23.82
N ASN A 412 20.49 29.12 -24.91
CA ASN A 412 21.81 29.75 -24.88
C ASN A 412 21.61 31.27 -24.89
N ASN A 413 22.18 31.94 -23.90
CA ASN A 413 22.12 33.38 -23.70
C ASN A 413 23.56 33.91 -23.70
N ASP A 414 23.77 35.22 -23.85
CA ASP A 414 25.12 35.83 -23.73
C ASP A 414 25.72 35.74 -22.30
N ASN A 415 24.96 35.22 -21.33
CA ASN A 415 25.35 34.97 -19.94
C ASN A 415 25.42 33.46 -19.64
N ILE A 416 24.97 33.03 -18.44
CA ILE A 416 24.88 31.63 -18.03
C ILE A 416 23.69 30.97 -18.73
N PRO A 417 23.87 29.88 -19.49
CA PRO A 417 22.79 29.16 -20.16
C PRO A 417 21.69 28.71 -19.20
N ILE A 418 20.45 28.70 -19.69
CA ILE A 418 19.26 28.41 -18.90
C ILE A 418 18.66 27.07 -19.35
N LEU A 419 18.54 26.12 -18.43
CA LEU A 419 17.66 24.96 -18.63
C LEU A 419 16.21 25.42 -18.48
N ASP A 420 15.59 25.70 -19.62
CA ASP A 420 14.26 26.33 -19.73
C ASP A 420 13.13 25.32 -19.53
N LYS A 421 13.32 24.08 -19.97
CA LYS A 421 12.40 22.95 -19.75
C LYS A 421 13.19 21.70 -19.38
N PHE A 422 12.71 20.98 -18.38
CA PHE A 422 13.18 19.64 -18.03
C PHE A 422 11.97 18.77 -17.75
N LEU A 423 11.45 18.15 -18.80
CA LEU A 423 10.16 17.45 -18.81
C LEU A 423 10.41 15.96 -18.85
N ALA A 424 10.11 15.28 -17.75
CA ALA A 424 10.27 13.85 -17.64
C ALA A 424 8.93 13.16 -17.36
N SER A 425 8.66 12.07 -18.07
CA SER A 425 7.56 11.16 -17.77
C SER A 425 7.88 10.42 -16.45
N LYS A 426 6.86 9.79 -15.87
CA LYS A 426 7.07 8.93 -14.68
C LYS A 426 8.08 7.81 -14.97
N ASN A 427 8.06 7.25 -16.19
CA ASN A 427 9.03 6.23 -16.59
C ASN A 427 10.43 6.80 -16.75
N GLY A 428 10.56 8.02 -17.30
CA GLY A 428 11.84 8.72 -17.42
C GLY A 428 12.52 8.95 -16.06
N TRP A 429 11.75 9.39 -15.07
CA TRP A 429 12.22 9.51 -13.67
C TRP A 429 12.57 8.16 -13.07
N LEU A 430 11.67 7.17 -13.14
CA LEU A 430 11.89 5.87 -12.52
C LEU A 430 13.09 5.15 -13.12
N ASN A 431 13.32 5.25 -14.43
CA ASN A 431 14.39 4.54 -15.12
C ASN A 431 15.70 5.35 -15.21
N ASN A 432 15.96 6.37 -14.37
CA ASN A 432 17.24 7.13 -14.40
C ASN A 432 17.54 7.81 -15.76
N VAL A 433 16.57 8.00 -16.66
CA VAL A 433 16.81 8.66 -17.95
C VAL A 433 17.17 10.13 -17.73
N THR A 434 16.59 10.73 -16.68
CA THR A 434 16.91 12.08 -16.20
C THR A 434 18.39 12.25 -15.86
N ASP A 435 18.98 11.28 -15.17
CA ASP A 435 20.39 11.30 -14.77
C ASP A 435 21.32 11.15 -15.97
N ASN A 436 20.97 10.29 -16.93
CA ASN A 436 21.71 10.12 -18.18
C ASN A 436 21.77 11.44 -18.98
N ILE A 437 20.60 12.07 -19.18
CA ILE A 437 20.51 13.34 -19.91
C ILE A 437 21.26 14.45 -19.17
N PHE A 438 21.10 14.55 -17.85
CA PHE A 438 21.76 15.60 -17.08
C PHE A 438 23.29 15.43 -17.05
N THR A 439 23.78 14.19 -17.09
CA THR A 439 25.22 13.90 -17.21
C THR A 439 25.76 14.40 -18.55
N GLN A 440 25.05 14.15 -19.65
CA GLN A 440 25.41 14.68 -20.96
C GLN A 440 25.37 16.22 -20.99
N ILE A 441 24.33 16.82 -20.40
CA ILE A 441 24.23 18.29 -20.28
C ILE A 441 25.44 18.84 -19.54
N LYS A 442 25.88 18.22 -18.45
CA LYS A 442 27.03 18.68 -17.65
C LYS A 442 28.36 18.59 -18.41
N LEU A 443 28.48 17.64 -19.34
CA LEU A 443 29.64 17.56 -20.23
C LEU A 443 29.65 18.70 -21.26
N ASP A 444 28.49 19.01 -21.82
CA ASP A 444 28.36 20.03 -22.87
C ASP A 444 28.32 21.46 -22.30
N TYR A 445 27.82 21.62 -21.07
CA TYR A 445 27.63 22.88 -20.37
C TYR A 445 28.33 22.86 -19.00
N PRO A 446 29.55 23.43 -18.88
CA PRO A 446 30.27 23.49 -17.61
C PRO A 446 29.59 24.34 -16.53
N SER A 447 28.71 25.27 -16.93
CA SER A 447 27.91 26.10 -16.04
C SER A 447 26.47 26.23 -16.54
N LEU A 448 25.49 26.16 -15.63
CA LEU A 448 24.07 26.15 -15.98
C LEU A 448 23.23 26.69 -14.82
N GLN A 449 22.10 27.32 -15.15
CA GLN A 449 21.07 27.72 -14.18
C GLN A 449 19.69 27.20 -14.56
N TRP A 450 18.83 26.98 -13.58
CA TRP A 450 17.42 26.61 -13.80
C TRP A 450 16.52 27.02 -12.63
N ILE A 451 15.23 27.14 -12.90
CA ILE A 451 14.23 27.53 -11.92
C ILE A 451 13.18 26.42 -11.84
N ILE A 452 12.81 26.04 -10.62
CA ILE A 452 11.70 25.12 -10.36
C ILE A 452 10.69 25.76 -9.41
N LYS A 453 9.47 25.22 -9.36
CA LYS A 453 8.51 25.55 -8.30
C LYS A 453 8.89 24.84 -7.00
N GLU A 454 8.62 25.46 -5.87
CA GLU A 454 8.97 24.93 -4.55
C GLU A 454 8.23 23.62 -4.21
N ASP A 455 7.03 23.43 -4.77
CA ASP A 455 6.20 22.24 -4.61
C ASP A 455 6.52 21.12 -5.62
N ASP A 456 7.57 21.25 -6.44
CA ASP A 456 7.98 20.21 -7.38
C ASP A 456 8.35 18.91 -6.63
N PRO A 457 7.75 17.75 -6.99
CA PRO A 457 7.96 16.49 -6.28
C PRO A 457 9.40 15.95 -6.37
N ASN A 458 10.21 16.46 -7.30
CA ASN A 458 11.59 16.04 -7.56
C ASN A 458 12.63 17.09 -7.11
N ASN A 459 12.22 18.07 -6.30
CA ASN A 459 13.09 19.14 -5.79
C ASN A 459 14.40 18.61 -5.16
N GLY A 460 14.32 17.53 -4.38
CA GLY A 460 15.51 16.87 -3.81
C GLY A 460 16.53 16.40 -4.85
N TRP A 461 16.08 15.95 -6.02
CA TRP A 461 16.99 15.58 -7.12
C TRP A 461 17.69 16.82 -7.69
N HIS A 462 16.96 17.90 -7.96
CA HIS A 462 17.55 19.15 -8.45
C HIS A 462 18.60 19.70 -7.48
N PHE A 463 18.31 19.66 -6.17
CA PHE A 463 19.26 20.04 -5.13
C PHE A 463 20.57 19.23 -5.24
N THR A 464 20.50 17.89 -5.36
CA THR A 464 21.70 17.04 -5.48
C THR A 464 22.53 17.28 -6.74
N LYS A 465 21.93 17.82 -7.81
CA LYS A 465 22.62 18.15 -9.06
C LYS A 465 23.19 19.57 -9.08
N SER A 466 22.84 20.39 -8.08
CA SER A 466 23.25 21.79 -7.98
C SER A 466 24.50 21.97 -7.12
N GLN A 467 25.19 23.08 -7.34
CA GLN A 467 26.24 23.60 -6.46
C GLN A 467 25.67 24.61 -5.45
N GLY A 468 24.62 25.35 -5.85
CA GLY A 468 23.97 26.35 -5.00
C GLY A 468 22.50 26.51 -5.35
N SER A 469 21.74 27.08 -4.39
CA SER A 469 20.30 27.31 -4.52
C SER A 469 19.85 28.61 -3.82
N TYR A 470 18.77 29.22 -4.30
CA TYR A 470 18.16 30.42 -3.72
C TYR A 470 16.63 30.39 -3.86
N HIS A 471 15.91 30.66 -2.76
CA HIS A 471 14.45 30.52 -2.67
C HIS A 471 13.76 31.88 -2.59
N LYS A 472 12.68 32.08 -3.37
CA LYS A 472 11.83 33.28 -3.29
C LYS A 472 10.44 33.05 -3.87
N ASN A 473 9.39 33.48 -3.16
CA ASN A 473 7.98 33.48 -3.58
C ASN A 473 7.49 32.16 -4.23
N GLY A 474 7.81 31.00 -3.63
CA GLY A 474 7.38 29.70 -4.14
C GLY A 474 8.17 29.16 -5.34
N TYR A 475 9.29 29.79 -5.69
CA TYR A 475 10.22 29.31 -6.72
C TYR A 475 11.63 29.16 -6.14
N ILE A 476 12.39 28.23 -6.72
CA ILE A 476 13.76 27.93 -6.34
C ILE A 476 14.65 28.07 -7.57
N LEU A 477 15.68 28.90 -7.45
CA LEU A 477 16.77 29.01 -8.42
C LEU A 477 17.88 28.04 -8.05
N TYR A 478 18.36 27.27 -9.01
CA TYR A 478 19.49 26.37 -8.89
C TYR A 478 20.58 26.72 -9.91
N TRP A 479 21.84 26.45 -9.56
CA TRP A 479 22.97 26.58 -10.48
C TRP A 479 24.12 25.60 -10.17
N TYR A 480 25.00 25.40 -11.14
CA TYR A 480 26.33 24.81 -10.94
C TYR A 480 27.38 25.45 -11.84
N GLY A 481 28.65 25.28 -11.48
CA GLY A 481 29.80 25.72 -12.28
C GLY A 481 30.03 27.23 -12.25
N ILE A 482 29.60 27.89 -11.17
CA ILE A 482 29.75 29.34 -11.00
C ILE A 482 30.36 29.59 -9.62
N ASP A 483 31.64 29.95 -9.61
CA ASP A 483 32.39 30.18 -8.36
C ASP A 483 32.57 31.68 -8.05
N GLU A 484 32.30 32.56 -9.01
CA GLU A 484 32.47 34.01 -8.85
C GLU A 484 31.28 34.65 -8.09
N PRO A 485 31.49 35.24 -6.89
CA PRO A 485 30.40 35.79 -6.09
C PRO A 485 29.61 36.89 -6.81
N ALA A 486 30.28 37.75 -7.59
CA ALA A 486 29.62 38.81 -8.34
C ALA A 486 28.64 38.29 -9.40
N LYS A 487 28.94 37.16 -10.04
CA LYS A 487 28.04 36.50 -11.00
C LYS A 487 26.86 35.86 -10.28
N ILE A 488 27.08 35.26 -9.11
CA ILE A 488 26.01 34.69 -8.28
C ILE A 488 25.04 35.77 -7.82
N THR A 489 25.54 36.92 -7.34
CA THR A 489 24.67 38.05 -6.93
C THR A 489 23.81 38.53 -8.09
N ARG A 490 24.40 38.75 -9.28
CA ARG A 490 23.63 39.13 -10.48
C ARG A 490 22.57 38.10 -10.86
N LEU A 491 22.89 36.82 -10.73
CA LEU A 491 21.97 35.70 -11.00
C LEU A 491 20.78 35.72 -10.02
N ILE A 492 21.04 35.91 -8.73
CA ILE A 492 20.02 36.03 -7.68
C ILE A 492 19.16 37.28 -7.88
N ASP A 493 19.76 38.42 -8.25
CA ASP A 493 19.04 39.67 -8.49
C ASP A 493 18.11 39.55 -9.71
N ASN A 494 18.61 38.99 -10.81
CA ASN A 494 17.81 38.74 -12.01
C ASN A 494 16.62 37.80 -11.72
N PHE A 495 16.85 36.74 -10.97
CA PHE A 495 15.79 35.84 -10.51
C PHE A 495 14.79 36.56 -9.61
N SER A 496 15.28 37.33 -8.63
CA SER A 496 14.47 38.10 -7.70
C SER A 496 13.54 39.08 -8.42
N ASN A 497 14.04 39.79 -9.43
CA ASN A 497 13.25 40.71 -10.23
C ASN A 497 12.21 39.96 -11.09
N LYS A 498 12.61 38.84 -11.70
CA LYS A 498 11.71 38.00 -12.52
C LYS A 498 10.54 37.47 -11.70
N VAL A 499 10.79 36.95 -10.51
CA VAL A 499 9.73 36.38 -9.65
C VAL A 499 8.90 37.47 -8.97
N SER A 500 9.49 38.62 -8.64
CA SER A 500 8.74 39.77 -8.10
C SER A 500 7.78 40.41 -9.12
N SER A 501 7.96 40.17 -10.42
CA SER A 501 7.04 40.64 -11.48
C SER A 501 5.81 39.73 -11.67
N ILE A 502 5.77 38.57 -11.02
CA ILE A 502 4.62 37.65 -11.03
C ILE A 502 3.65 38.11 -9.94
N PRO A 503 2.38 38.41 -10.24
CA PRO A 503 1.42 38.86 -9.24
C PRO A 503 1.33 37.85 -8.11
N ILE A 504 1.51 38.32 -6.86
CA ILE A 504 1.18 37.54 -5.68
C ILE A 504 -0.33 37.34 -5.72
N ILE A 505 -0.79 36.15 -6.10
CA ILE A 505 -2.12 35.70 -5.70
C ILE A 505 -1.98 35.43 -4.21
N GLU A 506 -2.30 36.43 -3.40
CA GLU A 506 -2.51 36.23 -1.98
C GLU A 506 -3.54 35.11 -1.84
N ASN A 507 -3.17 34.04 -1.13
CA ASN A 507 -4.15 33.15 -0.51
C ASN A 507 -4.83 33.93 0.63
N THR A 508 -5.66 34.92 0.29
CA THR A 508 -6.60 35.56 1.20
C THR A 508 -7.87 34.70 1.27
N ILE A 509 -7.75 33.52 1.86
CA ILE A 509 -8.91 32.80 2.38
C ILE A 509 -9.21 33.43 3.74
N PHE A 510 -10.00 34.49 3.76
CA PHE A 510 -10.92 34.95 4.82
C PHE A 510 -11.19 36.46 4.64
N LYS A 511 -12.26 36.80 3.90
CA LYS A 511 -13.26 37.82 4.30
C LYS A 511 -14.40 37.90 3.28
N ASN A 512 -15.58 37.54 3.77
CA ASN A 512 -16.96 37.83 3.35
C ASN A 512 -17.17 38.60 2.04
N VAL A 513 -17.94 38.00 1.13
CA VAL A 513 -18.74 38.74 0.15
C VAL A 513 -20.20 38.28 0.24
N THR A 514 -20.95 39.04 1.03
CA THR A 514 -22.35 39.32 0.77
C THR A 514 -22.46 40.18 -0.50
N GLN A 515 -23.47 39.85 -1.29
CA GLN A 515 -24.19 40.70 -2.25
C GLN A 515 -23.58 41.00 -3.64
N SER A 516 -24.27 40.38 -4.62
CA SER A 516 -24.92 41.01 -5.78
C SER A 516 -24.09 41.92 -6.68
N ARG A 517 -24.00 41.57 -7.96
CA ARG A 517 -24.02 42.57 -9.03
C ARG A 517 -24.63 42.06 -10.32
N LYS A 518 -25.80 42.66 -10.58
CA LYS A 518 -26.39 43.09 -11.85
C LYS A 518 -25.47 42.95 -13.06
N ILE A 519 -25.95 42.18 -14.03
CA ILE A 519 -25.48 42.16 -15.41
C ILE A 519 -26.23 43.25 -16.18
N SER A 520 -25.50 44.20 -16.76
CA SER A 520 -26.01 45.18 -17.71
C SER A 520 -26.09 44.58 -19.11
N THR A 521 -27.22 44.86 -19.74
CA THR A 521 -27.68 44.47 -21.07
C THR A 521 -26.92 45.16 -22.20
N LEU A 522 -26.66 44.43 -23.29
CA LEU A 522 -26.72 44.98 -24.63
C LEU A 522 -27.36 43.97 -25.58
N SER A 523 -28.33 44.51 -26.31
CA SER A 523 -29.43 43.87 -27.00
C SER A 523 -29.10 43.44 -28.43
N PHE A 524 -29.62 42.29 -28.84
CA PHE A 524 -30.14 42.11 -30.20
C PHE A 524 -31.56 41.52 -30.12
N LYS A 525 -32.52 42.28 -30.63
CA LYS A 525 -33.95 41.96 -30.75
C LYS A 525 -34.18 40.82 -31.76
N ARG A 526 -35.12 39.94 -31.46
CA ARG A 526 -36.26 39.60 -32.35
C ARG A 526 -37.41 38.97 -31.55
N ASN A 527 -38.60 39.11 -32.12
CA ASN A 527 -39.89 39.34 -31.48
C ASN A 527 -40.67 38.10 -30.98
N PHE A 528 -41.60 38.38 -30.07
CA PHE A 528 -42.64 37.54 -29.47
C PHE A 528 -43.51 36.72 -30.44
N SER A 529 -43.95 35.54 -29.98
CA SER A 529 -45.38 35.18 -29.97
C SER A 529 -45.66 34.00 -29.02
N THR A 530 -46.66 34.18 -28.17
CA THR A 530 -47.33 33.19 -27.34
C THR A 530 -48.00 32.09 -28.16
N ASN A 531 -47.87 30.82 -27.76
CA ASN A 531 -48.98 29.88 -27.68
C ASN A 531 -48.55 28.56 -27.04
N SER A 532 -49.23 28.19 -25.97
CA SER A 532 -49.31 26.81 -25.50
C SER A 532 -49.96 25.94 -26.56
N PRO A 533 -49.59 24.65 -26.65
CA PRO A 533 -50.62 23.64 -26.69
C PRO A 533 -50.37 22.55 -25.65
N LYS A 534 -51.44 22.26 -24.89
CA LYS A 534 -51.65 20.96 -24.26
C LYS A 534 -51.68 19.91 -25.37
N TYR A 535 -50.90 18.84 -25.22
CA TYR A 535 -51.27 17.53 -25.75
C TYR A 535 -51.09 16.48 -24.66
N ASN A 536 -52.22 15.82 -24.38
CA ASN A 536 -52.37 14.67 -23.51
C ASN A 536 -51.83 13.40 -24.20
N THR A 537 -51.64 12.39 -23.35
CA THR A 537 -51.38 10.95 -23.65
C THR A 537 -49.90 10.65 -23.90
N SER A 538 -49.27 9.65 -23.28
CA SER A 538 -49.78 8.41 -22.70
C SER A 538 -48.86 7.92 -21.58
N ALA A 539 -49.47 7.39 -20.52
CA ALA A 539 -48.78 6.73 -19.43
C ALA A 539 -48.10 5.46 -19.94
N THR A 540 -46.77 5.49 -20.02
CA THR A 540 -45.95 4.29 -19.90
C THR A 540 -45.32 4.30 -18.52
N SER A 541 -45.78 3.38 -17.68
CA SER A 541 -45.27 3.06 -16.37
C SER A 541 -43.78 2.70 -16.42
N SER A 542 -42.90 3.69 -16.33
CA SER A 542 -41.54 3.47 -15.83
C SER A 542 -41.65 3.41 -14.31
N GLY A 543 -41.52 2.20 -13.75
CA GLY A 543 -41.66 1.95 -12.33
C GLY A 543 -40.89 2.96 -11.50
N SER A 544 -41.63 3.68 -10.65
CA SER A 544 -41.04 4.42 -9.53
C SER A 544 -40.20 3.43 -8.73
N LEU A 545 -38.88 3.56 -8.83
CA LEU A 545 -37.96 2.91 -7.92
C LEU A 545 -38.39 3.35 -6.51
N LYS A 546 -39.00 2.44 -5.75
CA LYS A 546 -39.37 2.68 -4.36
C LYS A 546 -38.06 2.74 -3.57
N PHE A 547 -37.55 3.95 -3.40
CA PHE A 547 -36.31 4.24 -2.70
C PHE A 547 -36.59 4.47 -1.22
N GLY A 548 -35.85 3.79 -0.35
CA GLY A 548 -35.83 4.06 1.09
C GLY A 548 -36.04 2.81 1.93
N PHE A 549 -35.10 2.55 2.83
CA PHE A 549 -35.39 1.79 4.04
C PHE A 549 -36.21 2.70 4.97
N GLU A 550 -37.14 2.14 5.75
CA GLU A 550 -37.93 2.92 6.72
C GLU A 550 -36.99 3.65 7.68
N LYS A 551 -37.16 4.97 7.76
CA LYS A 551 -36.31 5.85 8.56
C LYS A 551 -37.18 6.69 9.49
N THR A 552 -36.76 6.78 10.74
CA THR A 552 -37.39 7.68 11.71
C THR A 552 -36.83 9.09 11.55
N SER A 553 -37.70 10.08 11.44
CA SER A 553 -37.30 11.50 11.40
C SER A 553 -36.49 11.90 12.65
N PRO A 554 -35.55 12.86 12.53
CA PRO A 554 -34.83 13.39 13.68
C PRO A 554 -35.74 13.91 14.80
N LEU A 555 -35.37 13.64 16.04
CA LEU A 555 -36.13 14.06 17.22
C LEU A 555 -35.55 15.37 17.76
N THR A 556 -35.93 16.49 17.13
CA THR A 556 -35.37 17.82 17.46
C THR A 556 -36.03 18.51 18.65
N LYS A 557 -37.19 18.04 19.11
CA LYS A 557 -37.89 18.62 20.26
C LYS A 557 -37.43 17.97 21.56
N HIS A 558 -37.10 18.79 22.55
CA HIS A 558 -36.84 18.36 23.92
C HIS A 558 -38.16 17.96 24.60
N GLU A 559 -38.22 16.75 25.16
CA GLU A 559 -39.30 16.33 26.07
C GLU A 559 -38.86 16.46 27.54
N ASN A 560 -37.54 16.42 27.79
CA ASN A 560 -36.92 16.64 29.08
C ASN A 560 -36.24 18.02 29.12
N ASN A 561 -36.60 18.84 30.10
CA ASN A 561 -36.02 20.17 30.33
C ASN A 561 -35.31 20.28 31.69
N THR A 562 -35.11 19.15 32.39
CA THR A 562 -34.45 19.12 33.70
C THR A 562 -32.99 18.73 33.54
N PRO A 563 -32.03 19.37 34.25
CA PRO A 563 -30.62 18.98 34.15
C PRO A 563 -30.38 17.51 34.49
N SER A 564 -29.51 16.84 33.74
CA SER A 564 -29.09 15.46 34.00
C SER A 564 -27.59 15.36 34.24
N SER A 565 -27.22 14.45 35.14
CA SER A 565 -25.84 14.22 35.54
C SER A 565 -25.20 13.04 34.82
N ILE A 566 -23.97 13.24 34.35
CA ILE A 566 -23.16 12.25 33.63
C ILE A 566 -21.92 11.87 34.44
N GLY A 567 -21.66 10.57 34.52
CA GLY A 567 -20.40 10.00 35.01
C GLY A 567 -19.56 9.44 33.85
N ILE A 568 -18.30 9.86 33.72
CA ILE A 568 -17.40 9.41 32.64
C ILE A 568 -16.30 8.54 33.22
N ILE A 569 -16.19 7.29 32.75
CA ILE A 569 -15.15 6.35 33.17
C ILE A 569 -14.10 6.19 32.08
N GLY A 570 -12.81 6.38 32.41
CA GLY A 570 -11.71 6.24 31.45
C GLY A 570 -11.37 7.52 30.69
N ALA A 571 -11.61 8.68 31.26
CA ALA A 571 -11.61 9.97 30.57
C ALA A 571 -10.22 10.55 30.19
N ARG A 572 -9.23 9.71 29.89
CA ARG A 572 -7.88 10.13 29.49
C ARG A 572 -7.74 10.39 27.98
N GLY A 573 -8.57 9.76 27.16
CA GLY A 573 -8.44 9.79 25.70
C GLY A 573 -8.93 11.11 25.09
N PHE A 574 -8.46 11.41 23.86
CA PHE A 574 -8.90 12.58 23.09
C PHE A 574 -10.43 12.64 22.91
N THR A 575 -11.08 11.49 22.75
CA THR A 575 -12.55 11.38 22.68
C THR A 575 -13.23 11.90 23.95
N ALA A 576 -12.74 11.49 25.13
CA ALA A 576 -13.34 11.92 26.38
C ALA A 576 -13.19 13.43 26.59
N GLN A 577 -12.04 14.01 26.22
CA GLN A 577 -11.80 15.45 26.28
C GLN A 577 -12.75 16.23 25.36
N ASN A 578 -12.96 15.78 24.12
CA ASN A 578 -13.93 16.39 23.22
C ASN A 578 -15.37 16.29 23.77
N LEU A 579 -15.74 15.14 24.35
CA LEU A 579 -17.06 14.98 24.97
C LEU A 579 -17.25 15.91 26.16
N ILE A 580 -16.24 16.05 27.03
CA ILE A 580 -16.25 16.97 28.17
C ILE A 580 -16.50 18.41 27.70
N SER A 581 -15.79 18.86 26.66
CA SER A 581 -15.95 20.20 26.09
C SER A 581 -17.36 20.44 25.51
N MET A 582 -17.95 19.42 24.88
CA MET A 582 -19.32 19.51 24.37
C MET A 582 -20.36 19.53 25.51
N VAL A 583 -20.19 18.70 26.54
CA VAL A 583 -21.07 18.71 27.73
C VAL A 583 -20.98 20.03 28.49
N ASN A 584 -19.81 20.67 28.52
CA ASN A 584 -19.64 22.01 29.09
C ASN A 584 -20.52 23.07 28.39
N LYS A 585 -20.81 22.90 27.09
CA LYS A 585 -21.67 23.80 26.31
C LYS A 585 -23.14 23.35 26.26
N HIS A 586 -23.44 22.13 26.68
CA HIS A 586 -24.78 21.57 26.60
C HIS A 586 -25.72 22.24 27.63
N PRO A 587 -26.94 22.66 27.27
CA PRO A 587 -27.82 23.39 28.17
C PRO A 587 -28.30 22.57 29.40
N PHE A 588 -28.49 21.27 29.23
CA PHE A 588 -29.11 20.40 30.24
C PHE A 588 -28.21 19.29 30.80
N LEU A 589 -26.92 19.25 30.47
CA LEU A 589 -26.02 18.17 30.91
C LEU A 589 -24.91 18.70 31.79
N GLU A 590 -24.65 17.99 32.87
CA GLU A 590 -23.57 18.29 33.82
C GLU A 590 -22.74 17.03 34.08
N ILE A 591 -21.44 17.21 34.28
CA ILE A 591 -20.54 16.11 34.63
C ILE A 591 -20.44 16.03 36.14
N SER A 592 -20.77 14.91 36.78
CA SER A 592 -20.57 14.77 38.23
C SER A 592 -19.31 14.01 38.60
N TYR A 593 -18.87 13.06 37.77
CA TYR A 593 -17.64 12.30 38.02
C TYR A 593 -16.87 12.07 36.73
N VAL A 594 -15.55 12.15 36.86
CA VAL A 594 -14.61 11.83 35.78
C VAL A 594 -13.53 10.91 36.34
N SER A 595 -13.48 9.68 35.83
CA SER A 595 -12.53 8.68 36.31
C SER A 595 -11.30 8.53 35.41
N SER A 596 -10.12 8.64 36.00
CA SER A 596 -8.82 8.38 35.37
C SER A 596 -7.79 7.94 36.40
N ARG A 597 -7.17 6.79 36.18
CA ARG A 597 -6.10 6.27 37.06
C ARG A 597 -4.84 7.13 37.04
N GLU A 598 -4.55 7.79 35.91
CA GLU A 598 -3.28 8.51 35.68
C GLU A 598 -3.38 10.00 36.00
N LEU A 599 -4.61 10.56 35.95
CA LEU A 599 -4.85 11.98 36.20
C LEU A 599 -5.47 12.22 37.59
N ASP A 600 -5.55 11.19 38.43
CA ASP A 600 -6.15 11.23 39.76
C ASP A 600 -5.68 12.47 40.56
N GLY A 601 -6.64 13.23 41.08
CA GLY A 601 -6.42 14.48 41.82
C GLY A 601 -6.18 15.74 40.98
N LYS A 602 -6.06 15.64 39.64
CA LYS A 602 -5.91 16.81 38.75
C LYS A 602 -7.26 17.42 38.37
N LEU A 603 -7.29 18.71 38.08
CA LEU A 603 -8.47 19.41 37.55
C LEU A 603 -8.80 18.91 36.13
N VAL A 604 -10.09 18.76 35.85
CA VAL A 604 -10.59 18.42 34.51
C VAL A 604 -10.56 19.68 33.65
N GLU A 605 -9.61 19.76 32.72
CA GLU A 605 -9.50 20.86 31.75
C GLU A 605 -10.67 20.86 30.74
N GLY A 606 -11.14 22.04 30.35
CA GLY A 606 -12.21 22.22 29.36
C GLY A 606 -13.65 22.09 29.90
N TYR A 607 -13.81 22.07 31.23
CA TYR A 607 -15.10 22.06 31.91
C TYR A 607 -15.17 23.17 32.97
N ASP A 608 -16.00 24.17 32.74
CA ASP A 608 -16.03 25.41 33.53
C ASP A 608 -17.30 25.56 34.37
N LYS A 609 -18.29 24.67 34.21
CA LYS A 609 -19.52 24.71 35.01
C LYS A 609 -19.25 24.43 36.50
N GLN A 610 -18.25 23.60 36.81
CA GLN A 610 -17.79 23.37 38.18
C GLN A 610 -16.35 22.83 38.23
N ASN A 611 -15.68 22.99 39.37
CA ASN A 611 -14.35 22.45 39.59
C ASN A 611 -14.41 20.94 39.87
N ILE A 612 -14.17 20.13 38.85
CA ILE A 612 -14.13 18.65 38.96
C ILE A 612 -12.68 18.19 38.96
N LEU A 613 -12.34 17.30 39.89
CA LEU A 613 -11.08 16.58 39.88
C LEU A 613 -11.29 15.19 39.26
N TYR A 614 -10.31 14.72 38.50
CA TYR A 614 -10.23 13.32 38.14
C TYR A 614 -10.12 12.48 39.42
N SER A 615 -10.83 11.35 39.45
CA SER A 615 -10.79 10.39 40.55
C SER A 615 -10.45 8.99 40.03
N ASN A 616 -9.73 8.19 40.80
CA ASN A 616 -9.53 6.78 40.46
C ASN A 616 -10.70 5.92 40.99
N LEU A 617 -11.85 5.97 40.32
CA LEU A 617 -13.05 5.21 40.73
C LEU A 617 -12.85 3.70 40.56
N LYS A 618 -12.92 2.95 41.66
CA LYS A 618 -12.95 1.48 41.68
C LYS A 618 -14.38 0.97 41.53
N ILE A 619 -14.51 -0.34 41.35
CA ILE A 619 -15.80 -1.03 41.24
C ILE A 619 -16.72 -0.73 42.43
N ASP A 620 -16.18 -0.75 43.65
CA ASP A 620 -16.97 -0.49 44.86
C ASP A 620 -17.40 0.98 44.96
N ASP A 621 -16.58 1.91 44.48
CA ASP A 621 -16.94 3.33 44.41
C ASP A 621 -18.12 3.54 43.44
N ILE A 622 -18.10 2.86 42.30
CA ILE A 622 -19.18 2.93 41.30
C ILE A 622 -20.48 2.35 41.86
N LYS A 623 -20.42 1.21 42.56
CA LYS A 623 -21.59 0.66 43.24
C LYS A 623 -22.15 1.63 44.29
N LYS A 624 -21.28 2.32 45.03
CA LYS A 624 -21.69 3.34 45.99
C LYS A 624 -22.38 4.52 45.30
N ILE A 625 -21.77 5.06 44.25
CA ILE A 625 -22.32 6.20 43.49
C ILE A 625 -23.67 5.83 42.84
N GLU A 626 -23.78 4.63 42.26
CA GLU A 626 -25.02 4.16 41.65
C GLU A 626 -26.14 3.99 42.68
N ASN A 627 -25.82 3.49 43.89
CA ASN A 627 -26.77 3.41 45.01
C ASN A 627 -27.28 4.80 45.45
N GLU A 628 -26.46 5.84 45.32
CA GLU A 628 -26.85 7.22 45.61
C GLU A 628 -27.79 7.83 44.54
N LYS A 629 -27.97 7.16 43.39
CA LYS A 629 -28.86 7.56 42.28
C LYS A 629 -28.59 8.97 41.75
N LYS A 630 -27.33 9.40 41.81
CA LYS A 630 -26.89 10.73 41.39
C LYS A 630 -26.56 10.84 39.90
N ILE A 631 -26.44 9.70 39.19
CA ILE A 631 -26.01 9.64 37.80
C ILE A 631 -27.17 9.18 36.93
N ASP A 632 -27.47 9.95 35.89
CA ASP A 632 -28.48 9.62 34.89
C ASP A 632 -27.88 8.83 33.73
N MET A 633 -26.62 9.09 33.39
CA MET A 633 -25.90 8.43 32.31
C MET A 633 -24.44 8.14 32.67
N TRP A 634 -24.02 6.90 32.52
CA TRP A 634 -22.62 6.51 32.57
C TRP A 634 -22.03 6.37 31.17
N VAL A 635 -20.90 7.02 30.93
CA VAL A 635 -20.12 6.93 29.69
C VAL A 635 -18.86 6.10 29.94
N MET A 636 -18.78 4.95 29.27
CA MET A 636 -17.60 4.09 29.30
C MET A 636 -16.64 4.51 28.18
N ALA A 637 -15.68 5.37 28.51
CA ALA A 637 -14.59 5.80 27.64
C ALA A 637 -13.34 4.92 27.84
N LEU A 638 -13.54 3.60 27.86
CA LEU A 638 -12.51 2.62 28.20
C LEU A 638 -11.95 1.93 26.95
N PRO A 639 -10.74 1.35 27.01
CA PRO A 639 -10.24 0.46 25.96
C PRO A 639 -11.11 -0.78 25.78
N ASN A 640 -11.06 -1.39 24.60
CA ASN A 640 -11.74 -2.66 24.31
C ASN A 640 -11.30 -3.76 25.30
N GLY A 641 -12.27 -4.55 25.76
CA GLY A 641 -12.12 -5.67 26.70
C GLY A 641 -12.15 -5.27 28.17
N VAL A 642 -12.35 -3.98 28.48
CA VAL A 642 -12.23 -3.44 29.85
C VAL A 642 -13.59 -3.02 30.41
N CYS A 643 -14.62 -2.87 29.60
CA CYS A 643 -15.90 -2.27 29.99
C CYS A 643 -16.71 -3.17 30.96
N LYS A 644 -16.65 -4.49 30.75
CA LYS A 644 -17.51 -5.48 31.41
C LYS A 644 -17.61 -5.39 32.94
N PRO A 645 -16.53 -5.27 33.74
CA PRO A 645 -16.64 -5.21 35.19
C PRO A 645 -17.37 -3.95 35.70
N PHE A 646 -17.25 -2.84 34.97
CA PHE A 646 -17.89 -1.57 35.31
C PHE A 646 -19.39 -1.60 35.01
N VAL A 647 -19.77 -2.15 33.85
CA VAL A 647 -21.17 -2.40 33.50
C VAL A 647 -21.83 -3.30 34.54
N GLN A 648 -21.19 -4.43 34.88
CA GLN A 648 -21.71 -5.35 35.90
C GLN A 648 -21.86 -4.68 37.26
N ALA A 649 -20.94 -3.79 37.65
CA ALA A 649 -21.03 -3.05 38.90
C ALA A 649 -22.32 -2.21 38.97
N ILE A 650 -22.64 -1.50 37.88
CA ILE A 650 -23.86 -0.69 37.76
C ILE A 650 -25.10 -1.59 37.77
N GLU A 651 -25.08 -2.68 37.00
CA GLU A 651 -26.23 -3.60 36.87
C GLU A 651 -26.54 -4.39 38.14
N THR A 652 -25.55 -4.65 39.01
CA THR A 652 -25.78 -5.35 40.28
C THR A 652 -26.62 -4.56 41.28
N ILE A 653 -26.83 -3.26 41.06
CA ILE A 653 -27.66 -2.42 41.91
C ILE A 653 -29.13 -2.50 41.44
N ASN A 654 -29.95 -3.20 42.22
CA ASN A 654 -31.39 -3.29 41.99
C ASN A 654 -32.02 -1.88 42.05
N ASN A 655 -32.87 -1.55 41.07
CA ASN A 655 -33.47 -0.22 40.88
C ASN A 655 -32.47 0.93 40.57
N GLY A 656 -31.34 0.62 39.93
CA GLY A 656 -30.46 1.62 39.31
C GLY A 656 -31.24 2.51 38.33
N LYS A 657 -31.01 3.83 38.41
CA LYS A 657 -31.66 4.84 37.56
C LYS A 657 -30.89 5.01 36.24
N SER A 658 -29.58 4.79 36.28
CA SER A 658 -28.67 5.21 35.24
C SER A 658 -28.82 4.40 33.95
N LYS A 659 -28.56 5.08 32.84
CA LYS A 659 -28.32 4.47 31.52
C LYS A 659 -26.83 4.37 31.27
N ILE A 660 -26.43 3.51 30.34
CA ILE A 660 -25.02 3.26 30.02
C ILE A 660 -24.79 3.45 28.51
N ILE A 661 -23.71 4.15 28.16
CA ILE A 661 -23.17 4.16 26.80
C ILE A 661 -21.73 3.69 26.81
N ASP A 662 -21.42 2.75 25.92
CA ASP A 662 -20.08 2.24 25.70
C ASP A 662 -19.47 2.80 24.42
N LEU A 663 -18.30 3.44 24.53
CA LEU A 663 -17.54 3.93 23.38
C LEU A 663 -16.65 2.84 22.77
N SER A 664 -16.40 1.76 23.49
CA SER A 664 -15.57 0.63 23.04
C SER A 664 -16.29 -0.26 22.02
N ALA A 665 -15.61 -1.30 21.55
CA ALA A 665 -16.20 -2.30 20.65
C ALA A 665 -16.90 -3.46 21.38
N ASP A 666 -16.89 -3.50 22.72
CA ASP A 666 -17.26 -4.69 23.52
C ASP A 666 -18.71 -5.15 23.28
N TYR A 667 -19.62 -4.21 23.04
CA TYR A 667 -21.06 -4.47 22.89
C TYR A 667 -21.64 -4.09 21.51
N ARG A 668 -20.79 -3.81 20.52
CA ARG A 668 -21.24 -3.44 19.16
C ARG A 668 -21.82 -4.61 18.36
N PHE A 669 -21.58 -5.83 18.84
CA PHE A 669 -21.98 -7.10 18.22
C PHE A 669 -23.02 -7.85 19.06
N ASP A 670 -23.66 -7.17 20.02
CA ASP A 670 -24.68 -7.78 20.85
C ASP A 670 -25.88 -8.23 20.01
N THR A 671 -26.25 -9.50 20.16
CA THR A 671 -27.42 -10.10 19.50
C THR A 671 -28.54 -10.40 20.49
N SER A 672 -28.31 -10.20 21.79
CA SER A 672 -29.33 -10.41 22.83
C SER A 672 -30.42 -9.33 22.79
N GLY A 673 -30.12 -8.16 22.21
CA GLY A 673 -31.01 -7.01 22.16
C GLY A 673 -30.95 -6.15 23.42
N GLU A 674 -30.07 -6.47 24.36
CA GLU A 674 -29.85 -5.66 25.56
C GLU A 674 -29.10 -4.37 25.26
N TRP A 675 -28.21 -4.38 24.26
CA TRP A 675 -27.47 -3.22 23.80
C TRP A 675 -27.99 -2.73 22.45
N VAL A 676 -28.35 -1.46 22.39
CA VAL A 676 -28.81 -0.82 21.15
C VAL A 676 -27.63 -0.15 20.45
N TYR A 677 -27.43 -0.45 19.17
CA TYR A 677 -26.38 0.16 18.36
C TYR A 677 -26.75 1.60 18.00
N GLY A 678 -26.01 2.57 18.56
CA GLY A 678 -26.36 3.98 18.56
C GLY A 678 -25.94 4.73 17.30
N LEU A 679 -26.53 4.41 16.14
CA LEU A 679 -26.37 5.17 14.89
C LEU A 679 -27.74 5.68 14.38
N PRO A 680 -28.23 6.84 14.89
CA PRO A 680 -29.57 7.37 14.65
C PRO A 680 -29.94 7.56 13.19
N GLU A 681 -28.96 7.92 12.34
CA GLU A 681 -29.21 8.18 10.92
C GLU A 681 -29.68 6.94 10.15
N LEU A 682 -29.35 5.74 10.64
CA LEU A 682 -29.60 4.47 9.96
C LEU A 682 -30.43 3.47 10.78
N ASN A 683 -30.70 3.79 12.04
CA ASN A 683 -31.44 2.93 12.97
C ASN A 683 -32.67 3.67 13.53
N ASP A 684 -33.60 2.89 14.07
CA ASP A 684 -34.80 3.43 14.70
C ASP A 684 -34.46 4.25 15.95
N ARG A 685 -34.65 5.58 15.85
CA ARG A 685 -34.41 6.55 16.94
C ARG A 685 -35.22 6.25 18.19
N SER A 686 -36.41 5.66 18.05
CA SER A 686 -37.25 5.30 19.20
C SER A 686 -36.63 4.19 20.04
N LYS A 687 -35.93 3.23 19.41
CA LYS A 687 -35.20 2.18 20.13
C LYS A 687 -34.02 2.76 20.90
N ILE A 688 -33.29 3.70 20.31
CA ILE A 688 -32.17 4.39 20.96
C ILE A 688 -32.70 5.22 22.15
N ALA A 689 -33.78 5.96 21.98
CA ALA A 689 -34.37 6.78 23.05
C ALA A 689 -34.90 5.94 24.24
N ASN A 690 -35.41 4.75 23.96
CA ASN A 690 -35.88 3.80 24.97
C ASN A 690 -34.74 2.92 25.56
N ALA A 691 -33.55 2.93 24.98
CA ALA A 691 -32.45 2.07 25.40
C ALA A 691 -31.99 2.39 26.83
N LYS A 692 -31.66 1.35 27.58
CA LYS A 692 -30.89 1.45 28.84
C LYS A 692 -29.40 1.36 28.61
N LYS A 693 -28.98 0.60 27.59
CA LYS A 693 -27.58 0.35 27.25
C LYS A 693 -27.38 0.60 25.75
N ILE A 694 -26.42 1.46 25.41
CA ILE A 694 -26.14 1.88 24.04
C ILE A 694 -24.68 1.54 23.72
N SER A 695 -24.44 0.88 22.60
CA SER A 695 -23.10 0.72 22.04
C SER A 695 -22.88 1.79 20.98
N ASN A 696 -21.89 2.65 21.19
CA ASN A 696 -21.57 3.71 20.25
C ASN A 696 -20.77 3.12 19.08
N PRO A 697 -21.12 3.46 17.83
CA PRO A 697 -20.44 2.94 16.64
C PRO A 697 -19.00 3.45 16.55
N GLY A 698 -18.14 2.70 15.86
CA GLY A 698 -16.76 3.09 15.58
C GLY A 698 -16.65 4.08 14.42
N CYS A 699 -15.68 4.99 14.47
CA CYS A 699 -15.52 6.06 13.48
C CYS A 699 -15.51 5.60 12.00
N TYR A 700 -14.72 4.59 11.67
CA TYR A 700 -14.69 3.99 10.33
C TYR A 700 -16.03 3.34 9.98
N ALA A 701 -16.63 2.64 10.94
CA ALA A 701 -17.89 1.94 10.74
C ALA A 701 -19.05 2.90 10.51
N THR A 702 -19.14 4.00 11.26
CA THR A 702 -20.13 5.07 11.06
C THR A 702 -20.05 5.62 9.64
N CYS A 703 -18.86 6.03 9.21
CA CYS A 703 -18.66 6.63 7.89
C CYS A 703 -18.96 5.63 6.75
N ALA A 704 -18.51 4.38 6.87
CA ALA A 704 -18.76 3.35 5.87
C ALA A 704 -20.25 2.96 5.81
N GLN A 705 -20.93 2.83 6.94
CA GLN A 705 -22.36 2.50 6.96
C GLN A 705 -23.20 3.61 6.33
N VAL A 706 -22.95 4.88 6.67
CA VAL A 706 -23.61 6.03 6.04
C VAL A 706 -23.31 6.06 4.54
N ALA A 707 -22.09 5.73 4.14
CA ALA A 707 -21.75 5.69 2.74
C ALA A 707 -22.36 4.50 1.99
N ILE A 708 -22.58 3.31 2.59
CA ILE A 708 -22.99 2.11 1.86
C ILE A 708 -24.51 1.87 1.93
N LYS A 709 -25.15 2.20 3.04
CA LYS A 709 -26.56 1.84 3.31
C LYS A 709 -27.54 2.25 2.20
N PRO A 710 -27.47 3.45 1.58
CA PRO A 710 -28.39 3.83 0.50
C PRO A 710 -28.34 2.87 -0.70
N LEU A 711 -27.18 2.27 -0.95
CA LEU A 711 -26.97 1.37 -2.09
C LEU A 711 -27.24 -0.10 -1.79
N LEU A 712 -27.61 -0.49 -0.57
CA LEU A 712 -27.63 -1.89 -0.11
C LEU A 712 -28.45 -2.84 -1.01
N ASN A 713 -29.55 -2.35 -1.59
CA ASN A 713 -30.40 -3.12 -2.52
C ASN A 713 -29.82 -3.25 -3.93
N TYR A 714 -28.86 -2.40 -4.28
CA TYR A 714 -28.20 -2.35 -5.58
C TYR A 714 -26.84 -3.05 -5.59
N ILE A 715 -26.38 -3.57 -4.45
CA ILE A 715 -25.10 -4.27 -4.35
C ILE A 715 -25.22 -5.66 -4.99
N ASP A 716 -24.25 -6.03 -5.82
CA ASP A 716 -24.09 -7.41 -6.28
C ASP A 716 -23.64 -8.29 -5.11
N ARG A 717 -24.55 -9.14 -4.62
CA ARG A 717 -24.33 -10.03 -3.47
C ARG A 717 -23.28 -11.11 -3.72
N ASN A 718 -22.87 -11.33 -4.96
CA ASN A 718 -21.78 -12.25 -5.31
C ASN A 718 -20.39 -11.60 -5.25
N GLN A 719 -20.33 -10.28 -5.00
CA GLN A 719 -19.09 -9.53 -4.92
C GLN A 719 -19.04 -8.75 -3.61
N VAL A 720 -17.83 -8.43 -3.17
CA VAL A 720 -17.59 -7.79 -1.88
C VAL A 720 -17.25 -6.30 -2.09
N PRO A 721 -18.04 -5.36 -1.54
CA PRO A 721 -17.64 -3.96 -1.49
C PRO A 721 -16.30 -3.79 -0.78
N THR A 722 -15.41 -3.00 -1.37
CA THR A 722 -14.06 -2.76 -0.82
C THR A 722 -13.94 -1.33 -0.33
N ILE A 723 -13.48 -1.16 0.90
CA ILE A 723 -13.35 0.12 1.60
C ILE A 723 -11.87 0.35 1.89
N PHE A 724 -11.27 1.36 1.26
CA PHE A 724 -9.95 1.86 1.64
C PHE A 724 -10.14 3.09 2.52
N GLY A 725 -9.62 3.06 3.75
CA GLY A 725 -9.83 4.13 4.72
C GLY A 725 -8.51 4.69 5.25
N VAL A 726 -8.42 6.00 5.41
CA VAL A 726 -7.27 6.67 6.01
C VAL A 726 -7.72 7.60 7.13
N SER A 727 -7.18 7.42 8.34
CA SER A 727 -7.45 8.26 9.51
C SER A 727 -6.26 9.14 9.89
N GLY A 728 -6.55 10.20 10.63
CA GLY A 728 -5.55 10.91 11.41
C GLY A 728 -5.04 10.07 12.59
N TYR A 729 -3.88 10.42 13.10
CA TYR A 729 -3.18 9.63 14.11
C TYR A 729 -3.82 9.64 15.51
N SER A 730 -4.72 10.59 15.78
CA SER A 730 -5.51 10.62 17.03
C SER A 730 -6.36 9.37 17.23
N GLY A 731 -6.74 8.67 16.14
CA GLY A 731 -7.49 7.42 16.19
C GLY A 731 -6.73 6.26 16.84
N ALA A 732 -5.39 6.33 16.92
CA ALA A 732 -4.57 5.34 17.63
C ALA A 732 -4.51 5.57 19.15
N GLY A 733 -5.20 6.59 19.66
CA GLY A 733 -5.26 6.94 21.08
C GLY A 733 -4.01 7.66 21.58
N THR A 734 -3.89 7.77 22.90
CA THR A 734 -2.84 8.55 23.58
C THR A 734 -1.63 7.71 24.00
N LYS A 735 -1.70 6.37 23.91
CA LYS A 735 -0.59 5.49 24.26
C LYS A 735 0.43 5.46 23.10
N PRO A 736 1.72 5.78 23.33
CA PRO A 736 2.71 5.82 22.25
C PRO A 736 2.79 4.50 21.47
N SER A 737 2.85 4.64 20.15
CA SER A 737 2.96 3.57 19.16
C SER A 737 3.43 4.16 17.83
N ILE A 738 3.84 3.33 16.88
CA ILE A 738 4.14 3.80 15.52
C ILE A 738 2.95 4.47 14.83
N LYS A 739 1.71 4.20 15.29
CA LYS A 739 0.45 4.71 14.71
C LYS A 739 0.07 6.11 15.20
N ASN A 740 0.73 6.61 16.24
CA ASN A 740 0.61 7.97 16.74
C ASN A 740 1.96 8.66 16.94
N ASP A 741 3.02 8.14 16.33
CA ASP A 741 4.31 8.79 16.23
C ASP A 741 4.33 9.67 14.98
N VAL A 742 4.18 10.99 15.17
CA VAL A 742 4.17 11.98 14.09
C VAL A 742 5.46 11.96 13.28
N LYS A 743 6.62 11.64 13.89
CA LYS A 743 7.89 11.55 13.17
C LYS A 743 7.90 10.35 12.22
N PHE A 744 7.40 9.21 12.68
CA PHE A 744 7.26 8.01 11.86
C PHE A 744 6.19 8.14 10.76
N LEU A 745 5.12 8.89 11.06
CA LEU A 745 4.05 9.16 10.11
C LEU A 745 4.42 10.26 9.11
N SER A 746 5.47 11.04 9.37
CA SER A 746 5.94 12.10 8.48
C SER A 746 6.27 11.55 7.10
N ASN A 747 5.63 12.09 6.05
CA ASN A 747 5.74 11.61 4.68
C ASN A 747 5.41 10.12 4.52
N ASN A 748 4.57 9.57 5.40
CA ASN A 748 4.26 8.15 5.48
C ASN A 748 2.75 7.91 5.63
N LEU A 749 2.31 6.74 5.20
CA LEU A 749 0.94 6.26 5.32
C LEU A 749 1.00 4.78 5.68
N ILE A 750 0.61 4.43 6.90
CA ILE A 750 0.86 3.08 7.42
C ILE A 750 -0.46 2.33 7.63
N PRO A 751 -0.51 1.01 7.38
CA PRO A 751 -1.72 0.23 7.62
C PRO A 751 -2.00 0.11 9.13
N TYR A 752 -3.27 0.22 9.51
CA TYR A 752 -3.71 -0.10 10.86
C TYR A 752 -3.76 -1.61 11.08
N SER A 753 -4.32 -2.31 10.10
CA SER A 753 -4.26 -3.76 9.85
C SER A 753 -4.55 -4.01 8.37
N LEU A 754 -4.11 -5.15 7.83
CA LEU A 754 -4.32 -5.49 6.42
C LEU A 754 -5.65 -6.21 6.15
N THR A 755 -6.11 -7.02 7.11
CA THR A 755 -7.40 -7.72 7.11
C THR A 755 -7.94 -7.81 8.55
N ASP A 756 -9.17 -8.29 8.72
CA ASP A 756 -9.76 -8.67 10.02
C ASP A 756 -9.82 -7.52 11.05
N HIS A 757 -9.84 -6.27 10.58
CA HIS A 757 -10.01 -5.13 11.47
C HIS A 757 -11.38 -5.19 12.14
N VAL A 758 -11.50 -4.74 13.40
CA VAL A 758 -12.79 -4.77 14.12
C VAL A 758 -13.91 -4.04 13.36
N HIS A 759 -13.58 -2.93 12.71
CA HIS A 759 -14.53 -2.18 11.89
C HIS A 759 -15.00 -2.95 10.64
N GLU A 760 -14.20 -3.85 10.07
CA GLU A 760 -14.63 -4.70 8.95
C GLU A 760 -15.81 -5.59 9.38
N LYS A 761 -15.67 -6.24 10.54
CA LYS A 761 -16.71 -7.06 11.16
C LYS A 761 -17.92 -6.22 11.56
N GLU A 762 -17.68 -5.03 12.12
CA GLU A 762 -18.73 -4.11 12.56
C GLU A 762 -19.60 -3.66 11.37
N ILE A 763 -18.98 -3.19 10.29
CA ILE A 763 -19.68 -2.76 9.08
C ILE A 763 -20.46 -3.95 8.50
N SER A 764 -19.82 -5.12 8.42
CA SER A 764 -20.46 -6.30 7.83
C SER A 764 -21.69 -6.75 8.62
N SER A 765 -21.56 -6.80 9.95
CA SER A 765 -22.63 -7.19 10.86
C SER A 765 -23.82 -6.23 10.79
N GLN A 766 -23.58 -4.92 10.74
CA GLN A 766 -24.64 -3.91 10.79
C GLN A 766 -25.31 -3.69 9.41
N LEU A 767 -24.60 -3.93 8.30
CA LEU A 767 -25.18 -3.86 6.96
C LEU A 767 -25.81 -5.18 6.50
N GLY A 768 -25.44 -6.32 7.10
CA GLY A 768 -25.91 -7.64 6.69
C GLY A 768 -25.32 -8.11 5.35
N ILE A 769 -24.12 -7.62 5.01
CA ILE A 769 -23.31 -8.03 3.85
C ILE A 769 -21.84 -8.03 4.26
N ASP A 770 -21.03 -8.90 3.66
CA ASP A 770 -19.58 -8.84 3.87
C ASP A 770 -18.99 -7.63 3.13
N VAL A 771 -18.01 -6.99 3.76
CA VAL A 771 -17.18 -5.94 3.15
C VAL A 771 -15.70 -6.24 3.38
N GLY A 772 -14.84 -5.82 2.45
CA GLY A 772 -13.40 -5.81 2.65
C GLY A 772 -12.96 -4.43 3.12
N PHE A 773 -12.20 -4.33 4.21
CA PHE A 773 -11.81 -3.04 4.78
C PHE A 773 -10.31 -2.95 5.08
N ILE A 774 -9.70 -1.90 4.55
CA ILE A 774 -8.25 -1.69 4.53
C ILE A 774 -7.93 -0.34 5.23
N PRO A 775 -7.86 -0.31 6.57
CA PRO A 775 -7.57 0.92 7.34
C PRO A 775 -6.10 1.31 7.29
N HIS A 776 -5.84 2.60 7.14
CA HIS A 776 -4.52 3.23 7.20
C HIS A 776 -4.55 4.46 8.12
N VAL A 777 -3.37 4.90 8.55
CA VAL A 777 -3.20 6.11 9.35
C VAL A 777 -2.11 6.99 8.76
N ALA A 778 -2.39 8.28 8.73
CA ALA A 778 -1.53 9.32 8.17
C ALA A 778 -1.12 10.36 9.22
N GLN A 779 -0.25 11.29 8.83
CA GLN A 779 0.38 12.26 9.73
C GLN A 779 -0.53 13.35 10.31
N TRP A 780 -1.72 13.58 9.75
CA TRP A 780 -2.62 14.61 10.28
C TRP A 780 -3.28 14.16 11.59
N TYR A 781 -3.66 15.10 12.44
CA TYR A 781 -4.15 14.79 13.79
C TYR A 781 -5.50 14.05 13.77
N GLN A 782 -6.53 14.60 13.12
CA GLN A 782 -7.88 14.03 13.11
C GLN A 782 -8.54 14.18 11.73
N GLY A 783 -9.60 13.39 11.51
CA GLY A 783 -10.29 13.25 10.23
C GLY A 783 -10.01 11.91 9.55
N ILE A 784 -11.03 11.36 8.91
CA ILE A 784 -11.02 10.12 8.13
C ILE A 784 -11.53 10.42 6.73
N THR A 785 -10.93 9.78 5.72
CA THR A 785 -11.50 9.61 4.38
C THR A 785 -11.62 8.12 4.06
N LEU A 786 -12.75 7.75 3.46
CA LEU A 786 -13.02 6.43 2.90
C LEU A 786 -13.21 6.56 1.40
N THR A 787 -12.49 5.76 0.63
CA THR A 787 -12.80 5.51 -0.78
C THR A 787 -13.41 4.12 -0.88
N ILE A 788 -14.67 4.05 -1.32
CA ILE A 788 -15.46 2.82 -1.28
C ILE A 788 -15.82 2.44 -2.70
N SER A 789 -15.39 1.24 -3.11
CA SER A 789 -15.74 0.63 -4.39
C SER A 789 -16.85 -0.39 -4.18
N ILE A 790 -18.00 -0.15 -4.79
CA ILE A 790 -19.23 -0.93 -4.60
C ILE A 790 -19.63 -1.57 -5.94
N PRO A 791 -19.56 -2.90 -6.06
CA PRO A 791 -20.12 -3.64 -7.20
C PRO A 791 -21.66 -3.53 -7.23
N LEU A 792 -22.23 -3.29 -8.41
CA LEU A 792 -23.67 -3.08 -8.59
C LEU A 792 -24.33 -4.26 -9.33
N ASN A 793 -25.52 -4.65 -8.87
CA ASN A 793 -26.39 -5.64 -9.52
C ASN A 793 -27.30 -5.03 -10.61
N ALA A 794 -27.33 -3.70 -10.72
CA ALA A 794 -28.14 -2.95 -11.66
C ALA A 794 -27.34 -1.81 -12.28
N LYS A 795 -27.72 -1.41 -13.49
CA LYS A 795 -27.11 -0.27 -14.19
C LYS A 795 -27.68 1.03 -13.64
N LEU A 796 -26.84 1.78 -12.91
CA LEU A 796 -27.17 3.10 -12.37
C LEU A 796 -26.19 4.14 -12.90
N THR A 797 -26.67 5.35 -13.17
CA THR A 797 -25.79 6.48 -13.50
C THR A 797 -25.31 7.18 -12.23
N ALA A 798 -24.24 7.97 -12.32
CA ALA A 798 -23.79 8.81 -11.21
C ALA A 798 -24.88 9.78 -10.72
N ARG A 799 -25.76 10.23 -11.62
CA ARG A 799 -26.92 11.07 -11.29
C ARG A 799 -27.95 10.31 -10.46
N ASP A 800 -28.29 9.08 -10.86
CA ASP A 800 -29.26 8.24 -10.13
C ASP A 800 -28.77 7.98 -8.70
N ILE A 801 -27.47 7.65 -8.57
CA ILE A 801 -26.84 7.42 -7.28
C ILE A 801 -26.83 8.69 -6.45
N ARG A 802 -26.44 9.85 -7.01
CA ARG A 802 -26.46 11.11 -6.25
C ARG A 802 -27.85 11.45 -5.73
N ASN A 803 -28.88 11.32 -6.58
CA ASN A 803 -30.26 11.57 -6.18
C ASN A 803 -30.70 10.64 -5.03
N LEU A 804 -30.35 9.36 -5.11
CA LEU A 804 -30.62 8.40 -4.04
C LEU A 804 -30.04 8.83 -2.69
N TYR A 805 -28.82 9.37 -2.66
CA TYR A 805 -28.22 9.87 -1.41
C TYR A 805 -28.89 11.15 -0.93
N GLN A 806 -29.20 12.08 -1.83
CA GLN A 806 -29.91 13.31 -1.50
C GLN A 806 -31.29 12.99 -0.87
N ASP A 807 -32.06 12.10 -1.50
CA ASP A 807 -33.36 11.68 -0.98
C ASP A 807 -33.25 10.97 0.38
N THR A 808 -32.20 10.18 0.59
CA THR A 808 -31.96 9.43 1.84
C THR A 808 -31.55 10.32 3.01
N TYR A 809 -30.78 11.39 2.75
CA TYR A 809 -30.14 12.22 3.77
C TYR A 809 -30.64 13.67 3.84
N GLN A 810 -31.61 14.08 3.03
CA GLN A 810 -32.14 15.46 3.01
C GLN A 810 -32.57 16.00 4.40
N ASP A 811 -33.10 15.13 5.27
CA ASP A 811 -33.56 15.52 6.60
C ASP A 811 -32.50 15.34 7.70
N GLU A 812 -31.29 14.88 7.37
CA GLU A 812 -30.24 14.65 8.38
C GLU A 812 -29.32 15.85 8.51
N GLN A 813 -29.32 16.45 9.70
CA GLN A 813 -28.46 17.60 9.98
C GLN A 813 -26.97 17.23 9.97
N LEU A 814 -26.61 16.01 10.37
CA LEU A 814 -25.21 15.57 10.51
C LEU A 814 -24.70 14.75 9.32
N VAL A 815 -25.43 14.71 8.20
CA VAL A 815 -24.99 14.05 6.96
C VAL A 815 -25.14 15.00 5.78
N THR A 816 -24.04 15.28 5.10
CA THR A 816 -24.00 16.15 3.92
C THR A 816 -23.73 15.34 2.67
N VAL A 817 -24.49 15.60 1.60
CA VAL A 817 -24.27 14.99 0.28
C VAL A 817 -23.64 16.02 -0.66
N SER A 818 -22.42 15.77 -1.10
CA SER A 818 -21.65 16.62 -2.01
C SER A 818 -21.61 16.05 -3.42
N GLY A 819 -21.61 16.92 -4.44
CA GLY A 819 -21.41 16.50 -5.83
C GLY A 819 -19.99 15.99 -6.08
N GLU A 820 -19.00 16.63 -5.47
CA GLU A 820 -17.56 16.39 -5.59
C GLU A 820 -17.04 15.47 -4.48
N ALA A 821 -15.82 14.93 -4.63
CA ALA A 821 -15.19 14.13 -3.59
C ALA A 821 -14.80 15.00 -2.38
N PRO A 822 -15.25 14.69 -1.15
CA PRO A 822 -14.88 15.46 0.03
C PRO A 822 -13.44 15.18 0.48
N TYR A 823 -12.81 16.16 1.15
CA TYR A 823 -11.44 16.07 1.64
C TYR A 823 -11.35 16.08 3.17
N VAL A 824 -10.32 15.40 3.69
CA VAL A 824 -10.11 15.29 5.14
C VAL A 824 -9.91 16.64 5.83
N LYS A 825 -9.22 17.57 5.16
CA LYS A 825 -8.97 18.91 5.69
C LYS A 825 -10.26 19.68 6.00
N ASP A 826 -11.34 19.40 5.27
CA ASP A 826 -12.60 20.13 5.37
C ASP A 826 -13.48 19.54 6.48
N ILE A 827 -13.43 18.21 6.70
CA ILE A 827 -14.19 17.52 7.76
C ILE A 827 -13.50 17.59 9.13
N SER A 828 -12.19 17.78 9.18
CA SER A 828 -11.44 17.80 10.44
C SER A 828 -11.97 18.91 11.36
N GLY A 829 -12.43 18.53 12.55
CA GLY A 829 -13.05 19.43 13.52
C GLY A 829 -14.53 19.71 13.27
N LYS A 830 -15.20 18.92 12.42
CA LYS A 830 -16.64 19.05 12.10
C LYS A 830 -17.47 17.89 12.66
N HIS A 831 -18.75 18.15 12.91
CA HIS A 831 -19.66 17.27 13.66
C HIS A 831 -20.48 16.29 12.80
N GLY A 832 -20.23 16.21 11.49
CA GLY A 832 -21.00 15.40 10.55
C GLY A 832 -20.19 14.40 9.72
N VAL A 833 -20.88 13.75 8.79
CA VAL A 833 -20.31 12.94 7.71
C VAL A 833 -20.59 13.64 6.39
N VAL A 834 -19.61 13.70 5.48
CA VAL A 834 -19.82 14.18 4.11
C VAL A 834 -19.62 13.02 3.16
N VAL A 835 -20.58 12.76 2.28
CA VAL A 835 -20.51 11.72 1.23
C VAL A 835 -20.56 12.40 -0.14
N GLY A 836 -19.67 12.03 -1.05
CA GLY A 836 -19.62 12.60 -2.39
C GLY A 836 -18.75 11.81 -3.38
N GLY A 837 -18.35 12.46 -4.47
CA GLY A 837 -17.44 11.87 -5.46
C GLY A 837 -18.02 10.65 -6.18
N PHE A 838 -19.32 10.70 -6.53
CA PHE A 838 -20.05 9.58 -7.13
C PHE A 838 -19.57 9.29 -8.57
N ALA A 839 -18.65 8.34 -8.73
CA ALA A 839 -18.10 7.94 -10.02
C ALA A 839 -18.56 6.53 -10.39
N VAL A 840 -19.24 6.38 -11.53
CA VAL A 840 -19.67 5.07 -12.05
C VAL A 840 -18.80 4.68 -13.25
N ASN A 841 -18.35 3.42 -13.30
CA ASN A 841 -17.55 2.93 -14.42
C ASN A 841 -18.36 2.85 -15.73
N SER A 842 -17.68 2.77 -16.87
CA SER A 842 -18.32 2.74 -18.20
C SER A 842 -19.33 1.59 -18.40
N LYS A 843 -19.13 0.47 -17.70
CA LYS A 843 -20.04 -0.69 -17.72
C LYS A 843 -21.26 -0.53 -16.81
N GLN A 844 -21.32 0.54 -16.00
CA GLN A 844 -22.37 0.83 -15.02
C GLN A 844 -22.62 -0.30 -14.02
N ASN A 845 -21.60 -1.09 -13.71
CA ASN A 845 -21.68 -2.22 -12.78
C ASN A 845 -20.80 -2.04 -11.54
N ARG A 846 -20.20 -0.86 -11.37
CA ARG A 846 -19.43 -0.49 -10.18
C ARG A 846 -19.46 1.01 -9.97
N VAL A 847 -19.74 1.43 -8.75
CA VAL A 847 -19.60 2.82 -8.30
C VAL A 847 -18.44 2.95 -7.33
N VAL A 848 -17.73 4.07 -7.39
CA VAL A 848 -16.80 4.52 -6.37
C VAL A 848 -17.38 5.78 -5.72
N ILE A 849 -17.40 5.81 -4.40
CA ILE A 849 -17.84 6.94 -3.58
C ILE A 849 -16.75 7.30 -2.57
N VAL A 850 -16.69 8.58 -2.19
CA VAL A 850 -15.78 9.07 -1.15
C VAL A 850 -16.61 9.61 0.00
N ALA A 851 -16.26 9.21 1.23
CA ALA A 851 -16.92 9.70 2.43
C ALA A 851 -15.87 10.16 3.46
N THR A 852 -16.15 11.25 4.16
CA THR A 852 -15.25 11.79 5.19
C THR A 852 -15.99 12.01 6.50
N ILE A 853 -15.32 11.74 7.62
CA ILE A 853 -15.85 11.93 8.98
C ILE A 853 -14.71 12.43 9.88
N ASP A 854 -15.02 13.20 10.93
CA ASP A 854 -14.05 13.43 12.00
C ASP A 854 -14.05 12.23 12.97
N ASN A 855 -12.88 11.60 13.18
CA ASN A 855 -12.78 10.38 13.99
C ASN A 855 -12.97 10.59 15.50
N LEU A 856 -12.77 11.80 16.02
CA LEU A 856 -12.95 12.12 17.43
C LEU A 856 -14.35 12.68 17.71
N LEU A 857 -14.95 13.39 16.75
CA LEU A 857 -16.27 14.01 16.86
C LEU A 857 -17.39 13.07 16.41
N LYS A 858 -17.89 13.18 15.16
CA LYS A 858 -18.97 12.30 14.66
C LYS A 858 -18.59 10.83 14.67
N GLY A 859 -17.29 10.53 14.62
CA GLY A 859 -16.79 9.17 14.78
C GLY A 859 -16.74 8.65 16.23
N ALA A 860 -16.96 9.51 17.22
CA ALA A 860 -16.98 9.13 18.64
C ALA A 860 -17.81 10.09 19.52
N SER A 861 -17.29 11.26 19.92
CA SER A 861 -17.89 12.13 20.96
C SER A 861 -19.22 12.76 20.57
N THR A 862 -19.37 13.22 19.33
CA THR A 862 -20.63 13.79 18.83
C THR A 862 -21.70 12.73 18.67
N GLN A 863 -21.30 11.55 18.18
CA GLN A 863 -22.20 10.39 18.14
C GLN A 863 -22.68 10.00 19.54
N CYS A 864 -21.77 10.00 20.51
CA CYS A 864 -22.08 9.72 21.91
C CYS A 864 -23.08 10.74 22.45
N LEU A 865 -22.84 12.04 22.24
CA LEU A 865 -23.75 13.09 22.69
C LEU A 865 -25.14 12.98 22.04
N GLN A 866 -25.20 12.74 20.73
CA GLN A 866 -26.46 12.51 20.02
C GLN A 866 -27.24 11.33 20.63
N ASN A 867 -26.56 10.23 20.95
CA ASN A 867 -27.15 9.08 21.62
C ASN A 867 -27.61 9.39 23.06
N ILE A 868 -26.82 10.16 23.82
CA ILE A 868 -27.18 10.63 25.17
C ILE A 868 -28.45 11.49 25.12
N ASN A 869 -28.50 12.43 24.18
CA ASN A 869 -29.65 13.32 23.99
C ASN A 869 -30.93 12.52 23.76
N LEU A 870 -30.89 11.57 22.82
CA LEU A 870 -32.02 10.69 22.54
C LEU A 870 -32.40 9.86 23.77
N ALA A 871 -31.42 9.24 24.44
CA ALA A 871 -31.65 8.39 25.61
C ALA A 871 -32.26 9.16 26.80
N LEU A 872 -31.87 10.42 26.99
CA LEU A 872 -32.35 11.29 28.08
C LEU A 872 -33.49 12.22 27.67
N ARG A 873 -34.01 12.07 26.44
CA ARG A 873 -35.15 12.83 25.88
C ARG A 873 -34.90 14.33 25.69
N TYR A 874 -33.66 14.69 25.45
CA TYR A 874 -33.29 15.99 24.91
C TYR A 874 -33.45 16.01 23.39
N GLY A 875 -33.28 17.20 22.80
CA GLY A 875 -33.29 17.36 21.36
C GLY A 875 -32.01 16.74 20.81
N GLU A 876 -32.14 15.98 19.73
CA GLU A 876 -31.07 15.15 19.18
C GLU A 876 -29.73 15.91 19.00
N TYR A 877 -29.80 17.20 18.66
CA TYR A 877 -28.65 18.05 18.35
C TYR A 877 -28.22 19.00 19.48
N ASP A 878 -28.82 18.90 20.68
CA ASP A 878 -28.42 19.76 21.80
C ASP A 878 -26.93 19.64 22.14
N GLY A 879 -26.30 20.78 22.39
CA GLY A 879 -24.87 20.87 22.70
C GLY A 879 -23.94 20.53 21.52
N ILE A 880 -24.48 20.23 20.33
CA ILE A 880 -23.70 20.05 19.09
C ILE A 880 -23.66 21.41 18.36
N PRO A 881 -22.47 21.97 18.07
CA PRO A 881 -22.36 23.26 17.39
C PRO A 881 -22.84 23.21 15.92
N ASP A 882 -23.86 24.02 15.62
CA ASP A 882 -24.45 24.13 14.28
C ASP A 882 -23.49 24.72 13.23
N ASP A 883 -22.63 25.66 13.63
CA ASP A 883 -21.65 26.36 12.79
C ASP A 883 -20.46 25.48 12.37
N LEU A 884 -20.25 24.38 13.10
CA LEU A 884 -19.24 23.37 12.83
C LEU A 884 -19.80 22.12 12.15
N THR A 885 -20.98 22.26 11.53
CA THR A 885 -21.57 21.26 10.65
C THR A 885 -21.47 21.72 9.20
N ILE A 886 -21.02 20.85 8.29
CA ILE A 886 -20.94 21.20 6.86
C ILE A 886 -22.35 21.17 6.28
N ARG A 887 -22.76 22.25 5.62
CA ARG A 887 -24.04 22.31 4.89
C ARG A 887 -23.76 22.21 3.39
N GLY A 888 -24.55 21.38 2.72
CA GLY A 888 -24.43 21.04 1.30
C GLY A 888 -25.09 22.06 0.39
#